data_AF-A0A074V8Y4-F1
#
_entry.id   AF-A0A074V8Y4-F1
#
_cell.length_a   1.000
_cell.length_b   1.000
_cell.length_c   1.000
_cell.angle_alpha   90.00
_cell.angle_beta   90.00
_cell.angle_gamma   90.00
#
_symmetry.space_group_name_H-M   'P 1'
#
loop_
_entity.id
_entity.type
_entity.pdbx_description
1 polymer ?
#
loop_
_entity_poly.entity_id
_entity_poly.type
_entity_poly.pdbx_seq_one_letter_code
_entity_poly.pdbx_strand_id
1 'polypeptide(L)'
;ETGIAATNLGKGDTKITTNGDVTGTSGAGIQATNIDWADSGEKSSIAVKQTGGSITGGTDGISAINTTGGAVSVETSGQVTGNAGAGILAVSGTADADADDVSIDDWYNSQKLAGKNIADSTRASSEGINVTQNDGDITGFNSGIDDGVALGRDSVASTKKGVTGYDPVTGTQAKDVTSSAWNSKAGSVAVGNGSTVTRQITGLAAGTLDTDAVNVAQLKSAQSFVSSSLSTLTDSTSTSIFKLNSSLSSINTSTSTYINNTEQNYQTLSTSVDNRFSIADTNYNNLSTATATNISILQEDALQWNSKAQAYDASHLGKGPAKILNVMAGDDSAPGSTDAVNGGQLYTTNSLLSSLSSTSIGSISSAIFKFETVSGSVSSVLSSTTEKFSQLSTATASSITQLNRDALQLKNGIYDASRDGQAQKITNIAAGDTSSATSTDVVNGGQLFNTKSDINSLSTMTSTSLKDADNKRIAVSQSVSNAIGITNKAISSLAISTSDSIAHLSDVTLQLKGDVYDASYAGTNRKVTNVAAADISKATSSDLVIGGQLYTTNKNLDNLTSTTAEQLSKAGSDLTNISTGIESNIKAVSKQLTDNINTTETDTTNKLNTVSTNLSNFQSSASTSIKDLKSYALQWKNNAFSASYGDTPQKITQVAAGDITSSASTDAVNGSQLYTTNSNLTNLSTTFNTELGKLSDKINASSSDEIGKLSDMAKAINTQVASLQNNALLWNDSTGAYDASHGGNNPGRITNVLSGSIAKGSTDVITGGQLFSLSTATESKLQDVTKSLDTGLTNSKSQIEDVRKQALLWNQSKTAYDASNQQNGTEQKITGVAAGDISAPNSSEVVIGAQLYTTNSVLNSLSSSTLSSTNSLSTALDSTSKSILDKFNSDVQSSQNDITALKNNALQWNSNVNAYDAKNQRITNVKDGDLGESSTDVVTGKQLYSISSSTELSLQSLSSSLDGLSATGLK
;
A
#
# COMPACT_ATOMS: atom_id res chain seq x y z
N GLU A 1 112.79 -145.55 -50.85
CA GLU A 1 112.61 -145.37 -52.31
C GLU A 1 111.62 -144.23 -52.56
N THR A 2 111.31 -143.89 -53.81
CA THR A 2 110.31 -142.88 -54.20
C THR A 2 108.91 -143.30 -53.72
N GLY A 3 108.08 -142.37 -53.24
CA GLY A 3 106.77 -142.67 -52.64
C GLY A 3 105.73 -143.12 -53.67
N ILE A 4 105.55 -142.34 -54.73
CA ILE A 4 104.82 -142.71 -55.95
C ILE A 4 105.75 -142.43 -57.13
N ALA A 5 106.03 -143.42 -57.97
CA ALA A 5 106.79 -143.23 -59.21
C ALA A 5 105.94 -143.61 -60.42
N ALA A 6 105.78 -142.70 -61.37
CA ALA A 6 105.03 -142.90 -62.61
C ALA A 6 105.85 -142.39 -63.80
N THR A 7 106.51 -143.31 -64.52
CA THR A 7 107.21 -143.01 -65.77
C THR A 7 106.35 -143.45 -66.95
N ASN A 8 106.05 -142.52 -67.85
CA ASN A 8 105.24 -142.74 -69.04
C ASN A 8 106.11 -142.55 -70.29
N LEU A 9 106.16 -143.60 -71.09
CA LEU A 9 106.92 -143.71 -72.33
C LEU A 9 105.99 -143.81 -73.56
N GLY A 10 104.70 -143.56 -73.34
CA GLY A 10 103.64 -143.59 -74.35
C GLY A 10 103.01 -142.22 -74.55
N LYS A 11 102.04 -142.18 -75.47
CA LYS A 11 101.47 -140.93 -76.03
C LYS A 11 100.36 -140.28 -75.17
N GLY A 12 99.95 -140.90 -74.08
CA GLY A 12 98.86 -140.40 -73.22
C GLY A 12 99.35 -139.49 -72.08
N ASP A 13 98.45 -138.72 -71.47
CA ASP A 13 98.76 -137.89 -70.30
C ASP A 13 99.02 -138.73 -69.03
N THR A 14 99.90 -138.25 -68.16
CA THR A 14 100.16 -138.82 -66.83
C THR A 14 99.41 -138.03 -65.78
N LYS A 15 98.39 -138.64 -65.17
CA LYS A 15 97.60 -138.02 -64.10
C LYS A 15 97.74 -138.77 -62.79
N ILE A 16 98.15 -138.06 -61.74
CA ILE A 16 98.30 -138.57 -60.37
C ILE A 16 97.33 -137.79 -59.48
N THR A 17 96.49 -138.48 -58.71
CA THR A 17 95.62 -137.83 -57.72
C THR A 17 95.76 -138.53 -56.37
N THR A 18 95.99 -137.75 -55.32
CA THR A 18 96.25 -138.25 -53.95
C THR A 18 95.36 -137.52 -52.94
N ASN A 19 95.04 -138.18 -51.82
CA ASN A 19 94.14 -137.62 -50.79
C ASN A 19 94.60 -137.91 -49.35
N GLY A 20 95.82 -138.42 -49.19
CA GLY A 20 96.46 -138.70 -47.91
C GLY A 20 97.96 -138.48 -48.03
N ASP A 21 98.69 -138.75 -46.95
CA ASP A 21 100.13 -138.50 -46.93
C ASP A 21 100.90 -139.41 -47.89
N VAL A 22 101.88 -138.85 -48.61
CA VAL A 22 102.74 -139.61 -49.54
C VAL A 22 104.19 -139.43 -49.13
N THR A 23 104.88 -140.52 -48.77
CA THR A 23 106.25 -140.46 -48.27
C THR A 23 107.21 -141.29 -49.12
N GLY A 24 108.07 -140.62 -49.88
CA GLY A 24 109.29 -141.21 -50.42
C GLY A 24 110.42 -141.07 -49.39
N THR A 25 111.06 -142.16 -48.99
CA THR A 25 112.10 -142.13 -47.95
C THR A 25 113.50 -141.81 -48.47
N SER A 26 113.76 -142.10 -49.75
CA SER A 26 115.08 -141.92 -50.38
C SER A 26 115.03 -141.43 -51.84
N GLY A 27 113.84 -141.37 -52.43
CA GLY A 27 113.55 -140.71 -53.71
C GLY A 27 112.46 -139.67 -53.51
N ALA A 28 111.86 -139.18 -54.59
CA ALA A 28 110.84 -138.12 -54.47
C ALA A 28 109.58 -138.61 -53.73
N GLY A 29 108.77 -137.70 -53.19
CA GLY A 29 107.46 -138.04 -52.62
C GLY A 29 106.53 -138.54 -53.72
N ILE A 30 106.38 -137.75 -54.78
CA ILE A 30 105.80 -138.14 -56.06
C ILE A 30 106.81 -137.85 -57.17
N GLN A 31 107.16 -138.83 -57.99
CA GLN A 31 107.90 -138.67 -59.23
C GLN A 31 106.97 -138.98 -60.40
N ALA A 32 106.77 -138.01 -61.29
CA ALA A 32 106.04 -138.17 -62.54
C ALA A 32 106.99 -137.80 -63.67
N THR A 33 107.16 -138.69 -64.65
CA THR A 33 108.10 -138.43 -65.76
C THR A 33 107.51 -138.88 -67.08
N ASN A 34 107.33 -137.96 -68.02
CA ASN A 34 106.92 -138.29 -69.38
C ASN A 34 108.14 -138.12 -70.30
N ILE A 35 108.48 -139.15 -71.07
CA ILE A 35 109.65 -139.18 -71.97
C ILE A 35 109.20 -139.62 -73.36
N ASP A 36 109.50 -138.83 -74.38
CA ASP A 36 109.32 -139.25 -75.78
C ASP A 36 110.58 -140.03 -76.20
N TRP A 37 110.46 -141.37 -76.24
CA TRP A 37 111.52 -142.26 -76.71
C TRP A 37 111.39 -142.64 -78.19
N ALA A 38 110.37 -142.12 -78.89
CA ALA A 38 110.04 -142.50 -80.26
C ALA A 38 110.11 -141.32 -81.25
N ASP A 39 110.57 -140.15 -80.79
CA ASP A 39 110.67 -138.89 -81.55
C ASP A 39 109.35 -138.55 -82.28
N SER A 40 108.25 -138.79 -81.57
CA SER A 40 106.90 -138.83 -82.13
C SER A 40 106.24 -137.46 -82.29
N GLY A 41 106.79 -136.44 -81.61
CA GLY A 41 106.29 -135.07 -81.63
C GLY A 41 104.96 -134.87 -80.90
N GLU A 42 104.39 -135.92 -80.31
CA GLU A 42 103.10 -135.86 -79.59
C GLU A 42 103.28 -135.41 -78.14
N LYS A 43 102.59 -134.32 -77.78
CA LYS A 43 102.73 -133.64 -76.50
C LYS A 43 101.81 -134.23 -75.42
N SER A 44 102.31 -135.19 -74.66
CA SER A 44 101.69 -135.64 -73.41
C SER A 44 101.82 -134.59 -72.29
N SER A 45 100.89 -134.55 -71.34
CA SER A 45 100.91 -133.65 -70.17
C SER A 45 101.09 -134.41 -68.85
N ILE A 46 101.52 -133.71 -67.80
CA ILE A 46 101.55 -134.22 -66.42
C ILE A 46 100.59 -133.38 -65.56
N ALA A 47 99.73 -134.06 -64.80
CA ALA A 47 98.82 -133.44 -63.84
C ALA A 47 98.87 -134.15 -62.48
N VAL A 48 99.43 -133.48 -61.47
CA VAL A 48 99.47 -133.97 -60.08
C VAL A 48 98.47 -133.17 -59.25
N LYS A 49 97.47 -133.84 -58.66
CA LYS A 49 96.45 -133.20 -57.82
C LYS A 49 96.35 -133.86 -56.45
N GLN A 50 96.81 -133.18 -55.41
CA GLN A 50 96.58 -133.60 -54.02
C GLN A 50 95.36 -132.88 -53.45
N THR A 51 94.33 -133.65 -53.07
CA THR A 51 93.08 -133.17 -52.45
C THR A 51 93.05 -133.30 -50.93
N GLY A 52 94.12 -133.86 -50.32
CA GLY A 52 94.29 -134.00 -48.87
C GLY A 52 95.63 -134.64 -48.49
N GLY A 53 96.07 -134.45 -47.25
CA GLY A 53 97.35 -134.96 -46.71
C GLY A 53 98.57 -134.10 -47.06
N SER A 54 99.77 -134.58 -46.71
CA SER A 54 101.07 -133.94 -46.94
C SER A 54 102.00 -134.84 -47.77
N ILE A 55 102.79 -134.28 -48.68
CA ILE A 55 103.77 -135.04 -49.48
C ILE A 55 105.17 -134.79 -48.93
N THR A 56 105.95 -135.85 -48.73
CA THR A 56 107.34 -135.79 -48.28
C THR A 56 108.22 -136.68 -49.16
N GLY A 57 109.32 -136.16 -49.68
CA GLY A 57 110.31 -136.93 -50.45
C GLY A 57 111.69 -136.90 -49.82
N GLY A 58 112.44 -137.99 -49.96
CA GLY A 58 113.86 -138.07 -49.61
C GLY A 58 114.73 -137.17 -50.50
N THR A 59 114.32 -137.00 -51.77
CA THR A 59 114.84 -135.96 -52.67
C THR A 59 113.84 -134.81 -52.78
N ASP A 60 113.08 -134.69 -53.88
CA ASP A 60 112.04 -133.68 -54.06
C ASP A 60 110.70 -134.12 -53.44
N GLY A 61 109.86 -133.20 -52.97
CA GLY A 61 108.50 -133.54 -52.55
C GLY A 61 107.66 -134.04 -53.73
N ILE A 62 107.58 -133.25 -54.80
CA ILE A 62 107.06 -133.66 -56.11
C ILE A 62 108.13 -133.38 -57.17
N SER A 63 108.38 -134.33 -58.07
CA SER A 63 109.33 -134.25 -59.18
C SER A 63 108.59 -134.60 -60.48
N ALA A 64 108.03 -133.59 -61.15
CA ALA A 64 107.19 -133.70 -62.35
C ALA A 64 107.96 -133.20 -63.57
N ILE A 65 108.56 -134.12 -64.33
CA ILE A 65 109.47 -133.82 -65.45
C ILE A 65 108.85 -134.32 -66.76
N ASN A 66 108.49 -133.42 -67.65
CA ASN A 66 107.86 -133.72 -68.94
C ASN A 66 108.78 -133.31 -70.09
N THR A 67 109.46 -134.28 -70.71
CA THR A 67 110.34 -134.03 -71.86
C THR A 67 109.63 -134.15 -73.21
N THR A 68 108.31 -134.36 -73.23
CA THR A 68 107.50 -134.37 -74.47
C THR A 68 106.93 -132.99 -74.81
N GLY A 69 107.31 -131.93 -74.09
CA GLY A 69 106.90 -130.55 -74.37
C GLY A 69 105.41 -130.23 -74.18
N GLY A 70 104.64 -131.07 -73.47
CA GLY A 70 103.28 -130.76 -73.03
C GLY A 70 103.25 -130.18 -71.61
N ALA A 71 102.05 -129.81 -71.14
CA ALA A 71 101.91 -129.02 -69.92
C ALA A 71 102.25 -129.82 -68.64
N VAL A 72 102.70 -129.11 -67.59
CA VAL A 72 102.83 -129.66 -66.24
C VAL A 72 101.98 -128.82 -65.28
N SER A 73 101.06 -129.47 -64.60
CA SER A 73 100.15 -128.86 -63.62
C SER A 73 100.26 -129.56 -62.28
N VAL A 74 100.39 -128.79 -61.21
CA VAL A 74 100.48 -129.30 -59.83
C VAL A 74 99.56 -128.48 -58.93
N GLU A 75 98.57 -129.15 -58.33
CA GLU A 75 97.56 -128.56 -57.45
C GLU A 75 97.58 -129.32 -56.12
N THR A 76 97.87 -128.65 -55.01
CA THR A 76 98.05 -129.33 -53.70
C THR A 76 97.35 -128.59 -52.58
N SER A 77 96.57 -129.32 -51.77
CA SER A 77 95.81 -128.79 -50.63
C SER A 77 96.47 -129.05 -49.26
N GLY A 78 97.76 -129.39 -49.23
CA GLY A 78 98.53 -129.66 -48.01
C GLY A 78 100.03 -129.48 -48.24
N GLN A 79 100.83 -129.69 -47.19
CA GLN A 79 102.26 -129.35 -47.20
C GLN A 79 103.07 -130.31 -48.07
N VAL A 80 103.95 -129.77 -48.92
CA VAL A 80 104.85 -130.55 -49.79
C VAL A 80 106.31 -130.28 -49.43
N THR A 81 107.06 -131.32 -49.08
CA THR A 81 108.42 -131.24 -48.54
C THR A 81 109.39 -132.13 -49.32
N GLY A 82 110.48 -131.56 -49.83
CA GLY A 82 111.67 -132.31 -50.27
C GLY A 82 112.76 -132.25 -49.20
N ASN A 83 113.28 -133.39 -48.77
CA ASN A 83 114.29 -133.47 -47.71
C ASN A 83 115.71 -133.16 -48.22
N ALA A 84 116.00 -133.44 -49.50
CA ALA A 84 117.29 -133.14 -50.14
C ALA A 84 117.15 -132.40 -51.49
N GLY A 85 115.92 -132.20 -51.97
CA GLY A 85 115.57 -131.53 -53.22
C GLY A 85 114.48 -130.47 -53.04
N ALA A 86 113.80 -130.09 -54.12
CA ALA A 86 112.76 -129.07 -54.09
C ALA A 86 111.47 -129.55 -53.40
N GLY A 87 110.65 -128.64 -52.88
CA GLY A 87 109.27 -128.99 -52.50
C GLY A 87 108.51 -129.51 -53.72
N ILE A 88 108.46 -128.70 -54.77
CA ILE A 88 107.93 -129.09 -56.09
C ILE A 88 108.96 -128.71 -57.15
N LEU A 89 109.48 -129.71 -57.86
CA LEU A 89 110.21 -129.58 -59.12
C LEU A 89 109.24 -129.87 -60.26
N ALA A 90 108.92 -128.87 -61.07
CA ALA A 90 108.06 -129.00 -62.25
C ALA A 90 108.82 -128.49 -63.48
N VAL A 91 108.99 -129.35 -64.48
CA VAL A 91 109.79 -129.07 -65.69
C VAL A 91 109.01 -129.54 -66.91
N SER A 92 108.82 -128.67 -67.90
CA SER A 92 108.34 -129.03 -69.24
C SER A 92 109.31 -128.52 -70.31
N GLY A 93 109.69 -129.38 -71.25
CA GLY A 93 110.52 -129.02 -72.40
C GLY A 93 110.48 -130.11 -73.47
N THR A 94 110.95 -129.82 -74.68
CA THR A 94 111.18 -130.82 -75.73
C THR A 94 112.66 -131.16 -75.79
N ALA A 95 113.02 -132.43 -75.92
CA ALA A 95 114.37 -132.80 -76.37
C ALA A 95 114.53 -132.31 -77.82
N ASP A 96 115.65 -131.64 -78.12
CA ASP A 96 116.01 -131.20 -79.46
C ASP A 96 116.95 -132.23 -80.09
N ALA A 97 116.68 -132.61 -81.34
CA ALA A 97 117.23 -133.84 -81.94
C ALA A 97 118.58 -133.66 -82.66
N ASP A 98 119.25 -132.53 -82.50
CA ASP A 98 120.42 -132.11 -83.30
C ASP A 98 121.65 -131.70 -82.45
N ALA A 99 121.84 -132.32 -81.28
CA ALA A 99 122.99 -132.09 -80.39
C ALA A 99 123.68 -133.38 -79.92
N ASP A 100 124.46 -134.00 -80.81
CA ASP A 100 125.53 -134.94 -80.43
C ASP A 100 126.64 -134.20 -79.66
N ASP A 101 126.63 -134.23 -78.32
CA ASP A 101 127.72 -134.71 -77.45
C ASP A 101 127.38 -134.54 -75.94
N VAL A 102 127.98 -135.37 -75.09
CA VAL A 102 128.00 -135.33 -73.61
C VAL A 102 126.67 -135.63 -72.87
N SER A 103 126.44 -136.95 -72.76
CA SER A 103 125.99 -137.72 -71.59
C SER A 103 125.33 -137.04 -70.37
N ILE A 104 124.33 -137.77 -69.84
CA ILE A 104 123.45 -137.49 -68.69
C ILE A 104 124.11 -137.08 -67.34
N ASP A 105 125.43 -137.20 -67.18
CA ASP A 105 126.13 -136.95 -65.91
C ASP A 105 126.34 -135.46 -65.58
N ASP A 106 126.38 -134.56 -66.57
CA ASP A 106 126.59 -133.11 -66.33
C ASP A 106 125.35 -132.41 -65.74
N TRP A 107 124.18 -133.07 -65.77
CA TRP A 107 122.96 -132.59 -65.10
C TRP A 107 123.08 -132.62 -63.56
N TYR A 108 124.03 -133.38 -62.99
CA TYR A 108 124.10 -133.62 -61.53
C TYR A 108 125.09 -132.75 -60.75
N ASN A 109 126.04 -132.06 -61.41
CA ASN A 109 127.23 -131.50 -60.73
C ASN A 109 127.21 -130.00 -60.39
N SER A 110 126.13 -129.26 -60.67
CA SER A 110 126.01 -127.84 -60.24
C SER A 110 125.54 -127.65 -58.78
N GLN A 111 125.33 -128.75 -58.03
CA GLN A 111 124.97 -128.75 -56.61
C GLN A 111 126.20 -128.67 -55.67
N LYS A 112 126.72 -127.47 -55.38
CA LYS A 112 127.55 -127.28 -54.16
C LYS A 112 127.69 -125.84 -53.66
N LEU A 113 126.79 -125.46 -52.75
CA LEU A 113 127.11 -124.66 -51.55
C LEU A 113 125.96 -124.79 -50.54
N ALA A 114 126.00 -125.86 -49.75
CA ALA A 114 125.01 -126.20 -48.74
C ALA A 114 125.10 -125.27 -47.52
N GLY A 115 123.97 -124.98 -46.85
CA GLY A 115 124.05 -124.26 -45.57
C GLY A 115 122.81 -123.61 -44.97
N LYS A 116 121.57 -123.80 -45.49
CA LYS A 116 120.36 -123.42 -44.75
C LYS A 116 119.14 -124.21 -45.24
N ASN A 117 118.40 -124.84 -44.33
CA ASN A 117 117.18 -125.57 -44.68
C ASN A 117 116.11 -124.60 -45.20
N ILE A 118 115.88 -124.62 -46.51
CA ILE A 118 114.77 -123.96 -47.19
C ILE A 118 113.80 -125.06 -47.60
N ALA A 119 112.65 -125.12 -46.93
CA ALA A 119 111.47 -125.79 -47.47
C ALA A 119 110.64 -124.74 -48.22
N ASP A 120 109.99 -125.17 -49.30
CA ASP A 120 109.12 -124.37 -50.18
C ASP A 120 109.81 -123.26 -51.01
N SER A 121 110.73 -123.68 -51.89
CA SER A 121 111.11 -122.89 -53.07
C SER A 121 110.64 -123.58 -54.35
N THR A 122 109.67 -122.99 -55.03
CA THR A 122 109.16 -123.47 -56.33
C THR A 122 110.03 -122.93 -57.46
N ARG A 123 110.69 -123.83 -58.22
CA ARG A 123 111.49 -123.48 -59.41
C ARG A 123 110.74 -123.93 -60.66
N ALA A 124 110.15 -122.97 -61.38
CA ALA A 124 109.51 -123.19 -62.68
C ALA A 124 110.29 -122.44 -63.77
N SER A 125 110.55 -123.10 -64.90
CA SER A 125 111.25 -122.52 -66.05
C SER A 125 110.49 -122.82 -67.35
N SER A 126 110.30 -121.78 -68.17
CA SER A 126 109.51 -121.74 -69.42
C SER A 126 107.98 -121.69 -69.27
N GLU A 127 107.32 -121.18 -70.31
CA GLU A 127 105.90 -120.80 -70.32
C GLU A 127 104.98 -122.03 -70.40
N GLY A 128 104.03 -122.16 -69.46
CA GLY A 128 103.02 -123.23 -69.46
C GLY A 128 102.79 -123.96 -68.12
N ILE A 129 103.56 -123.63 -67.07
CA ILE A 129 103.42 -124.24 -65.74
C ILE A 129 102.45 -123.42 -64.88
N ASN A 130 101.45 -124.08 -64.29
CA ASN A 130 100.51 -123.47 -63.34
C ASN A 130 100.56 -124.23 -62.00
N VAL A 131 100.86 -123.49 -60.92
CA VAL A 131 100.91 -123.96 -59.53
C VAL A 131 100.16 -122.96 -58.66
N THR A 132 99.18 -123.42 -57.87
CA THR A 132 98.31 -122.54 -57.06
C THR A 132 98.20 -123.09 -55.64
N GLN A 133 98.61 -122.30 -54.64
CA GLN A 133 98.18 -122.44 -53.25
C GLN A 133 97.15 -121.34 -52.95
N ASN A 134 96.04 -121.69 -52.31
CA ASN A 134 95.02 -120.74 -51.85
C ASN A 134 95.06 -120.60 -50.32
N ASP A 135 94.75 -119.39 -49.85
CA ASP A 135 94.59 -118.94 -48.45
C ASP A 135 95.85 -118.77 -47.59
N GLY A 136 96.13 -117.53 -47.15
CA GLY A 136 97.18 -117.25 -46.16
C GLY A 136 97.67 -115.80 -46.04
N ASP A 137 96.84 -114.91 -45.48
CA ASP A 137 97.20 -113.68 -44.74
C ASP A 137 98.04 -112.54 -45.40
N ILE A 138 97.49 -111.32 -45.41
CA ILE A 138 98.25 -110.06 -45.61
C ILE A 138 97.96 -109.14 -44.42
N THR A 139 98.54 -109.47 -43.27
CA THR A 139 98.59 -108.60 -42.10
C THR A 139 99.72 -107.58 -42.21
N GLY A 140 99.39 -106.30 -41.99
CA GLY A 140 100.35 -105.32 -41.45
C GLY A 140 101.26 -104.58 -42.43
N PHE A 141 100.81 -103.40 -42.89
CA PHE A 141 101.71 -102.31 -43.25
C PHE A 141 101.43 -101.05 -42.39
N ASN A 142 102.08 -101.02 -41.23
CA ASN A 142 102.49 -99.86 -40.45
C ASN A 142 101.41 -98.85 -39.96
N SER A 143 100.81 -99.13 -38.79
CA SER A 143 100.22 -98.08 -37.94
C SER A 143 101.26 -97.54 -36.95
N GLY A 144 101.55 -96.23 -37.02
CA GLY A 144 102.63 -95.59 -36.25
C GLY A 144 102.36 -95.36 -34.75
N ILE A 145 101.26 -95.90 -34.20
CA ILE A 145 100.85 -95.77 -32.79
C ILE A 145 100.14 -97.03 -32.28
N ASP A 146 100.19 -97.24 -30.98
CA ASP A 146 99.51 -98.31 -30.25
C ASP A 146 97.98 -98.18 -30.32
N ASP A 147 97.26 -99.31 -30.37
CA ASP A 147 95.80 -99.41 -30.61
C ASP A 147 95.29 -98.71 -31.91
N GLY A 148 96.15 -98.24 -32.82
CA GLY A 148 95.76 -97.50 -34.03
C GLY A 148 95.52 -98.41 -35.25
N VAL A 149 94.43 -98.19 -35.98
CA VAL A 149 94.09 -98.97 -37.19
C VAL A 149 94.15 -98.09 -38.43
N ALA A 150 95.08 -98.39 -39.35
CA ALA A 150 95.18 -97.73 -40.66
C ALA A 150 94.56 -98.63 -41.75
N LEU A 151 93.52 -98.13 -42.43
CA LEU A 151 92.80 -98.89 -43.45
C LEU A 151 93.07 -98.34 -44.86
N GLY A 152 93.67 -99.18 -45.72
CA GLY A 152 94.05 -98.85 -47.10
C GLY A 152 95.45 -98.27 -47.24
N ARG A 153 96.02 -98.38 -48.45
CA ARG A 153 97.37 -97.88 -48.79
C ARG A 153 97.50 -96.40 -48.44
N ASP A 154 98.64 -96.01 -47.85
CA ASP A 154 98.99 -94.64 -47.46
C ASP A 154 98.05 -94.00 -46.39
N SER A 155 97.27 -94.80 -45.65
CA SER A 155 96.55 -94.36 -44.46
C SER A 155 97.45 -94.32 -43.22
N VAL A 156 97.22 -93.36 -42.30
CA VAL A 156 98.02 -93.21 -41.08
C VAL A 156 97.09 -92.91 -39.89
N ALA A 157 96.97 -93.86 -38.97
CA ALA A 157 96.42 -93.61 -37.64
C ALA A 157 97.47 -92.88 -36.79
N SER A 158 97.13 -91.69 -36.30
CA SER A 158 98.06 -90.81 -35.56
C SER A 158 97.50 -90.25 -34.25
N THR A 159 96.18 -90.37 -34.00
CA THR A 159 95.56 -89.95 -32.75
C THR A 159 95.60 -91.08 -31.73
N LYS A 160 96.34 -90.87 -30.64
CA LYS A 160 96.47 -91.83 -29.54
C LYS A 160 95.15 -92.00 -28.76
N LYS A 161 95.10 -93.09 -27.99
CA LYS A 161 94.13 -93.31 -26.90
C LYS A 161 94.15 -92.17 -25.88
N GLY A 162 92.97 -91.82 -25.35
CA GLY A 162 92.77 -90.81 -24.31
C GLY A 162 92.60 -89.37 -24.82
N VAL A 163 92.46 -89.17 -26.13
CA VAL A 163 92.31 -87.83 -26.72
C VAL A 163 90.85 -87.39 -26.65
N THR A 164 90.65 -86.14 -26.24
CA THR A 164 89.32 -85.53 -26.09
C THR A 164 88.87 -84.84 -27.38
N GLY A 165 87.62 -85.08 -27.77
CA GLY A 165 86.93 -84.53 -28.92
C GLY A 165 86.54 -83.05 -28.74
N TYR A 166 86.07 -82.46 -29.83
CA TYR A 166 85.77 -81.04 -29.94
C TYR A 166 84.28 -80.77 -29.72
N ASP A 167 83.94 -79.89 -28.77
CA ASP A 167 82.58 -79.43 -28.50
C ASP A 167 82.28 -78.19 -29.36
N PRO A 168 81.35 -78.29 -30.34
CA PRO A 168 81.00 -77.18 -31.23
C PRO A 168 80.17 -76.07 -30.55
N VAL A 169 79.63 -76.29 -29.35
CA VAL A 169 78.87 -75.26 -28.60
C VAL A 169 79.83 -74.30 -27.89
N THR A 170 80.94 -74.82 -27.34
CA THR A 170 81.93 -74.01 -26.61
C THR A 170 83.17 -73.64 -27.44
N GLY A 171 83.38 -74.24 -28.61
CA GLY A 171 84.52 -73.97 -29.48
C GLY A 171 85.85 -74.55 -28.97
N THR A 172 85.80 -75.50 -28.03
CA THR A 172 87.00 -76.04 -27.36
C THR A 172 86.92 -77.57 -27.25
N GLN A 173 87.94 -78.21 -26.67
CA GLN A 173 87.80 -79.63 -26.30
C GLN A 173 86.69 -79.78 -25.26
N ALA A 174 85.86 -80.82 -25.42
CA ALA A 174 84.77 -81.11 -24.51
C ALA A 174 85.28 -81.27 -23.07
N LYS A 175 84.64 -80.59 -22.10
CA LYS A 175 85.08 -80.62 -20.70
C LYS A 175 84.84 -81.96 -20.01
N ASP A 176 83.90 -82.75 -20.51
CA ASP A 176 83.66 -84.11 -20.03
C ASP A 176 84.67 -85.08 -20.66
N VAL A 177 85.79 -85.27 -19.97
CA VAL A 177 86.81 -86.26 -20.32
C VAL A 177 86.48 -87.68 -19.84
N THR A 178 85.38 -87.85 -19.09
CA THR A 178 84.97 -89.15 -18.54
C THR A 178 84.15 -89.95 -19.54
N SER A 179 83.21 -89.29 -20.23
CA SER A 179 82.38 -89.90 -21.27
C SER A 179 83.21 -90.44 -22.45
N SER A 180 82.88 -91.64 -22.92
CA SER A 180 83.45 -92.22 -24.14
C SER A 180 82.98 -91.56 -25.42
N ALA A 181 81.88 -90.79 -25.40
CA ALA A 181 81.44 -89.96 -26.53
C ALA A 181 82.44 -88.84 -26.83
N TRP A 182 83.06 -88.30 -25.77
CA TRP A 182 83.98 -87.17 -25.86
C TRP A 182 85.45 -87.54 -25.67
N ASN A 183 85.81 -88.69 -25.10
CA ASN A 183 87.20 -89.07 -24.86
C ASN A 183 87.54 -90.49 -25.34
N SER A 184 88.47 -90.61 -26.29
CA SER A 184 88.79 -91.87 -26.98
C SER A 184 89.38 -92.92 -26.04
N LYS A 185 88.90 -94.17 -26.10
CA LYS A 185 89.39 -95.28 -25.25
C LYS A 185 90.32 -96.27 -25.97
N ALA A 186 90.60 -96.03 -27.25
CA ALA A 186 91.58 -96.71 -28.09
C ALA A 186 92.25 -95.71 -29.06
N GLY A 187 93.25 -96.15 -29.83
CA GLY A 187 93.81 -95.35 -30.91
C GLY A 187 92.80 -95.08 -32.04
N SER A 188 93.04 -94.06 -32.86
CA SER A 188 92.14 -93.76 -33.98
C SER A 188 92.12 -94.85 -35.04
N VAL A 189 90.93 -95.12 -35.59
CA VAL A 189 90.79 -95.72 -36.92
C VAL A 189 90.94 -94.62 -37.97
N ALA A 190 91.86 -94.81 -38.92
CA ALA A 190 92.14 -93.85 -39.99
C ALA A 190 92.00 -94.50 -41.37
N VAL A 191 91.11 -93.93 -42.19
CA VAL A 191 90.89 -94.31 -43.61
C VAL A 191 91.70 -93.44 -44.59
N GLY A 192 92.65 -92.66 -44.07
CA GLY A 192 93.52 -91.74 -44.80
C GLY A 192 94.65 -91.25 -43.89
N ASN A 193 95.36 -90.19 -44.28
CA ASN A 193 96.51 -89.64 -43.52
C ASN A 193 96.24 -88.22 -42.94
N GLY A 194 95.00 -87.75 -42.98
CA GLY A 194 94.59 -86.45 -42.45
C GLY A 194 95.13 -85.21 -43.20
N SER A 195 95.81 -85.39 -44.35
CA SER A 195 96.42 -84.29 -45.10
C SER A 195 96.22 -84.41 -46.61
N THR A 196 96.92 -85.34 -47.27
CA THR A 196 96.92 -85.52 -48.73
C THR A 196 96.08 -86.71 -49.21
N VAL A 197 95.86 -87.70 -48.35
CA VAL A 197 95.05 -88.89 -48.63
C VAL A 197 93.82 -88.86 -47.73
N THR A 198 92.67 -88.56 -48.34
CA THR A 198 91.35 -88.63 -47.72
C THR A 198 90.48 -89.64 -48.47
N ARG A 199 89.50 -90.24 -47.80
CA ARG A 199 88.54 -91.17 -48.40
C ARG A 199 87.14 -90.88 -47.87
N GLN A 200 86.14 -91.06 -48.72
CA GLN A 200 84.74 -91.02 -48.30
C GLN A 200 84.37 -92.36 -47.65
N ILE A 201 83.67 -92.31 -46.51
CA ILE A 201 83.08 -93.49 -45.87
C ILE A 201 81.66 -93.64 -46.44
N THR A 202 81.49 -94.52 -47.43
CA THR A 202 80.20 -94.83 -48.04
C THR A 202 79.51 -95.99 -47.31
N GLY A 203 78.17 -96.05 -47.37
CA GLY A 203 77.39 -97.06 -46.65
C GLY A 203 77.20 -96.80 -45.14
N LEU A 204 77.63 -95.64 -44.63
CA LEU A 204 77.48 -95.27 -43.21
C LEU A 204 76.00 -95.03 -42.84
N ALA A 205 75.45 -95.93 -42.01
CA ALA A 205 74.13 -95.78 -41.40
C ALA A 205 74.06 -94.51 -40.51
N ALA A 206 72.85 -94.05 -40.19
CA ALA A 206 72.69 -92.94 -39.26
C ALA A 206 73.12 -93.38 -37.85
N GLY A 207 73.91 -92.55 -37.18
CA GLY A 207 74.35 -92.82 -35.80
C GLY A 207 73.17 -92.86 -34.83
N THR A 208 73.21 -93.79 -33.90
CA THR A 208 72.19 -94.04 -32.87
C THR A 208 72.68 -93.71 -31.45
N LEU A 209 74.00 -93.69 -31.25
CA LEU A 209 74.69 -93.32 -30.03
C LEU A 209 75.60 -92.11 -30.28
N ASP A 210 75.93 -91.36 -29.22
CA ASP A 210 76.76 -90.13 -29.33
C ASP A 210 78.18 -90.38 -29.84
N THR A 211 78.68 -91.62 -29.77
CA THR A 211 79.97 -92.06 -30.33
C THR A 211 79.94 -92.35 -31.83
N ASP A 212 78.75 -92.49 -32.42
CA ASP A 212 78.61 -92.93 -33.81
C ASP A 212 78.96 -91.78 -34.77
N ALA A 213 79.56 -92.12 -35.91
CA ALA A 213 79.83 -91.13 -36.95
C ALA A 213 78.53 -90.61 -37.57
N VAL A 214 78.27 -89.31 -37.45
CA VAL A 214 77.10 -88.64 -38.02
C VAL A 214 77.16 -88.67 -39.54
N ASN A 215 76.11 -89.20 -40.18
CA ASN A 215 76.03 -89.23 -41.64
C ASN A 215 75.37 -87.96 -42.23
N VAL A 216 75.49 -87.79 -43.55
CA VAL A 216 74.99 -86.59 -44.26
C VAL A 216 73.47 -86.39 -44.13
N ALA A 217 72.69 -87.45 -43.89
CA ALA A 217 71.24 -87.35 -43.74
C ALA A 217 70.86 -86.70 -42.39
N GLN A 218 71.54 -87.06 -41.31
CA GLN A 218 71.34 -86.45 -39.98
C GLN A 218 71.69 -84.95 -40.00
N LEU A 219 72.80 -84.57 -40.64
CA LEU A 219 73.20 -83.17 -40.78
C LEU A 219 72.18 -82.35 -41.61
N LYS A 220 71.67 -82.90 -42.71
CA LYS A 220 70.61 -82.27 -43.52
C LYS A 220 69.29 -82.13 -42.74
N SER A 221 68.95 -83.10 -41.88
CA SER A 221 67.76 -83.02 -41.02
C SER A 221 67.87 -81.87 -40.02
N ALA A 222 69.02 -81.71 -39.35
CA ALA A 222 69.28 -80.59 -38.45
C ALA A 222 69.21 -79.23 -39.16
N GLN A 223 69.79 -79.12 -40.37
CA GLN A 223 69.67 -77.93 -41.20
C GLN A 223 68.20 -77.61 -41.55
N SER A 224 67.43 -78.61 -41.97
CA SER A 224 66.01 -78.47 -42.31
C SER A 224 65.18 -77.98 -41.12
N PHE A 225 65.39 -78.53 -39.92
CA PHE A 225 64.69 -78.12 -38.70
C PHE A 225 64.93 -76.63 -38.36
N VAL A 226 66.17 -76.14 -38.50
CA VAL A 226 66.50 -74.73 -38.29
C VAL A 226 65.83 -73.84 -39.35
N SER A 227 65.85 -74.24 -40.62
CA SER A 227 65.17 -73.51 -41.70
C SER A 227 63.65 -73.44 -41.52
N SER A 228 63.00 -74.54 -41.13
CA SER A 228 61.56 -74.57 -40.85
C SER A 228 61.19 -73.71 -39.63
N SER A 229 62.00 -73.72 -38.58
CA SER A 229 61.81 -72.89 -37.39
C SER A 229 61.91 -71.40 -37.73
N LEU A 230 62.87 -71.01 -38.56
CA LEU A 230 63.04 -69.63 -39.04
C LEU A 230 61.87 -69.18 -39.94
N SER A 231 61.37 -70.06 -40.82
CA SER A 231 60.17 -69.79 -41.62
C SER A 231 58.95 -69.55 -40.72
N THR A 232 58.72 -70.42 -39.74
CA THR A 232 57.57 -70.32 -38.83
C THR A 232 57.60 -69.02 -38.01
N LEU A 233 58.80 -68.57 -37.60
CA LEU A 233 58.99 -67.27 -36.94
C LEU A 233 58.66 -66.10 -37.89
N THR A 234 59.09 -66.19 -39.16
CA THR A 234 58.80 -65.18 -40.20
C THR A 234 57.29 -65.08 -40.48
N ASP A 235 56.62 -66.21 -40.64
CA ASP A 235 55.18 -66.29 -40.91
C ASP A 235 54.35 -65.78 -39.72
N SER A 236 54.75 -66.14 -38.49
CA SER A 236 54.12 -65.66 -37.25
C SER A 236 54.28 -64.14 -37.08
N THR A 237 55.46 -63.61 -37.38
CA THR A 237 55.75 -62.17 -37.33
C THR A 237 54.94 -61.42 -38.38
N SER A 238 54.91 -61.91 -39.63
CA SER A 238 54.16 -61.32 -40.73
C SER A 238 52.65 -61.30 -40.46
N THR A 239 52.11 -62.41 -39.93
CA THR A 239 50.70 -62.50 -39.51
C THR A 239 50.38 -61.51 -38.40
N SER A 240 51.30 -61.30 -37.45
CA SER A 240 51.12 -60.35 -36.34
C SER A 240 51.14 -58.89 -36.81
N ILE A 241 52.06 -58.54 -37.72
CA ILE A 241 52.11 -57.22 -38.37
C ILE A 241 50.84 -56.95 -39.18
N PHE A 242 50.34 -57.93 -39.94
CA PHE A 242 49.09 -57.80 -40.70
C PHE A 242 47.88 -57.54 -39.80
N LYS A 243 47.76 -58.27 -38.67
CA LYS A 243 46.71 -58.05 -37.66
C LYS A 243 46.79 -56.65 -37.06
N LEU A 244 48.00 -56.19 -36.67
CA LEU A 244 48.22 -54.84 -36.16
C LEU A 244 47.79 -53.77 -37.17
N ASN A 245 48.16 -53.92 -38.45
CA ASN A 245 47.80 -52.97 -39.51
C ASN A 245 46.28 -52.92 -39.77
N SER A 246 45.61 -54.09 -39.70
CA SER A 246 44.15 -54.19 -39.78
C SER A 246 43.48 -53.48 -38.59
N SER A 247 43.96 -53.72 -37.37
CA SER A 247 43.45 -53.05 -36.16
C SER A 247 43.65 -51.54 -36.20
N LEU A 248 44.82 -51.06 -36.66
CA LEU A 248 45.10 -49.64 -36.82
C LEU A 248 44.16 -48.99 -37.84
N SER A 249 43.86 -49.68 -38.95
CA SER A 249 42.90 -49.23 -39.96
C SER A 249 41.47 -49.12 -39.39
N SER A 250 41.02 -50.11 -38.61
CA SER A 250 39.70 -50.08 -37.95
C SER A 250 39.60 -48.96 -36.90
N ILE A 251 40.67 -48.70 -36.13
CA ILE A 251 40.76 -47.58 -35.19
C ILE A 251 40.65 -46.25 -35.93
N ASN A 252 41.39 -46.07 -37.03
CA ASN A 252 41.34 -44.84 -37.83
C ASN A 252 39.92 -44.54 -38.34
N THR A 253 39.26 -45.53 -38.96
CA THR A 253 37.88 -45.39 -39.43
C THR A 253 36.91 -45.05 -38.30
N SER A 254 37.03 -45.73 -37.15
CA SER A 254 36.18 -45.48 -35.98
C SER A 254 36.34 -44.05 -35.44
N THR A 255 37.59 -43.58 -35.35
CA THR A 255 37.92 -42.21 -34.93
C THR A 255 37.31 -41.17 -35.87
N SER A 256 37.38 -41.36 -37.19
CA SER A 256 36.72 -40.46 -38.16
C SER A 256 35.21 -40.43 -37.99
N THR A 257 34.56 -41.57 -37.73
CA THR A 257 33.12 -41.62 -37.44
C THR A 257 32.76 -40.86 -36.16
N TYR A 258 33.54 -41.03 -35.08
CA TYR A 258 33.30 -40.29 -33.83
C TYR A 258 33.48 -38.78 -33.98
N ILE A 259 34.48 -38.33 -34.75
CA ILE A 259 34.68 -36.90 -35.05
C ILE A 259 33.45 -36.33 -35.81
N ASN A 260 33.02 -37.00 -36.87
CA ASN A 260 31.85 -36.56 -37.66
C ASN A 260 30.55 -36.52 -36.84
N ASN A 261 30.33 -37.52 -35.98
CA ASN A 261 29.17 -37.53 -35.08
C ASN A 261 29.23 -36.39 -34.04
N THR A 262 30.43 -36.06 -33.55
CA THR A 262 30.63 -34.97 -32.59
C THR A 262 30.33 -33.61 -33.23
N GLU A 263 30.80 -33.38 -34.46
CA GLU A 263 30.49 -32.17 -35.24
C GLU A 263 28.97 -32.02 -35.48
N GLN A 264 28.27 -33.09 -35.91
CA GLN A 264 26.82 -33.05 -36.11
C GLN A 264 26.04 -32.77 -34.81
N ASN A 265 26.49 -33.34 -33.69
CA ASN A 265 25.90 -33.04 -32.37
C ASN A 265 26.10 -31.58 -31.97
N TYR A 266 27.27 -31.01 -32.25
CA TYR A 266 27.58 -29.58 -32.00
C TYR A 266 26.69 -28.66 -32.84
N GLN A 267 26.53 -28.92 -34.14
CA GLN A 267 25.64 -28.14 -35.02
C GLN A 267 24.17 -28.22 -34.57
N THR A 268 23.73 -29.40 -34.12
CA THR A 268 22.39 -29.61 -33.55
C THR A 268 22.20 -28.81 -32.25
N LEU A 269 23.20 -28.81 -31.37
CA LEU A 269 23.19 -28.04 -30.12
C LEU A 269 23.14 -26.52 -30.40
N SER A 270 23.99 -26.03 -31.29
CA SER A 270 24.04 -24.61 -31.72
C SER A 270 22.66 -24.15 -32.24
N THR A 271 22.09 -24.90 -33.18
CA THR A 271 20.73 -24.65 -33.73
C THR A 271 19.65 -24.66 -32.64
N SER A 272 19.76 -25.55 -31.66
CA SER A 272 18.82 -25.63 -30.52
C SER A 272 18.93 -24.41 -29.59
N VAL A 273 20.16 -23.94 -29.32
CA VAL A 273 20.42 -22.73 -28.52
C VAL A 273 19.86 -21.49 -29.22
N ASP A 274 20.08 -21.33 -30.53
CA ASP A 274 19.57 -20.21 -31.31
C ASP A 274 18.05 -20.14 -31.35
N ASN A 275 17.39 -21.28 -31.58
CA ASN A 275 15.92 -21.35 -31.53
C ASN A 275 15.38 -20.93 -30.15
N ARG A 276 16.05 -21.31 -29.06
CA ARG A 276 15.63 -20.91 -27.70
C ARG A 276 15.80 -19.41 -27.45
N PHE A 277 16.87 -18.78 -27.94
CA PHE A 277 17.05 -17.33 -27.85
C PHE A 277 16.04 -16.57 -28.72
N SER A 278 15.74 -17.05 -29.92
CA SER A 278 14.71 -16.47 -30.81
C SER A 278 13.31 -16.51 -30.18
N ILE A 279 12.95 -17.62 -29.52
CA ILE A 279 11.71 -17.74 -28.74
C ILE A 279 11.71 -16.77 -27.55
N ALA A 280 12.84 -16.62 -26.84
CA ALA A 280 12.94 -15.69 -25.71
C ALA A 280 12.76 -14.23 -26.13
N ASP A 281 13.36 -13.81 -27.25
CA ASP A 281 13.20 -12.45 -27.78
C ASP A 281 11.79 -12.20 -28.31
N THR A 282 11.18 -13.19 -28.98
CA THR A 282 9.75 -13.14 -29.37
C THR A 282 8.84 -12.94 -28.16
N ASN A 283 9.07 -13.69 -27.08
CA ASN A 283 8.30 -13.55 -25.84
C ASN A 283 8.52 -12.20 -25.14
N TYR A 284 9.75 -11.68 -25.16
CA TYR A 284 10.06 -10.34 -24.67
C TYR A 284 9.28 -9.25 -25.43
N ASN A 285 9.30 -9.29 -26.76
CA ASN A 285 8.60 -8.32 -27.61
C ASN A 285 7.07 -8.39 -27.41
N ASN A 286 6.51 -9.60 -27.29
CA ASN A 286 5.10 -9.80 -26.98
C ASN A 286 4.70 -9.21 -25.61
N LEU A 287 5.51 -9.47 -24.56
CA LEU A 287 5.26 -8.94 -23.21
C LEU A 287 5.42 -7.41 -23.17
N SER A 288 6.42 -6.88 -23.86
CA SER A 288 6.67 -5.43 -23.99
C SER A 288 5.47 -4.73 -24.64
N THR A 289 5.01 -5.26 -25.78
CA THR A 289 3.82 -4.74 -26.49
C THR A 289 2.57 -4.82 -25.63
N ALA A 290 2.27 -5.98 -25.03
CA ALA A 290 1.09 -6.18 -24.19
C ALA A 290 1.08 -5.25 -22.97
N THR A 291 2.24 -5.03 -22.33
CA THR A 291 2.37 -4.11 -21.19
C THR A 291 2.14 -2.67 -21.62
N ALA A 292 2.72 -2.23 -22.75
CA ALA A 292 2.51 -0.90 -23.30
C ALA A 292 1.04 -0.66 -23.67
N THR A 293 0.38 -1.63 -24.32
CA THR A 293 -1.06 -1.57 -24.64
C THR A 293 -1.92 -1.48 -23.37
N ASN A 294 -1.67 -2.32 -22.36
CA ASN A 294 -2.44 -2.30 -21.12
C ASN A 294 -2.26 -0.98 -20.34
N ILE A 295 -1.06 -0.41 -20.33
CA ILE A 295 -0.83 0.91 -19.73
C ILE A 295 -1.54 2.01 -20.54
N SER A 296 -1.54 1.95 -21.88
CA SER A 296 -2.29 2.88 -22.73
C SER A 296 -3.80 2.83 -22.45
N ILE A 297 -4.38 1.63 -22.36
CA ILE A 297 -5.82 1.46 -22.03
C ILE A 297 -6.12 2.04 -20.64
N LEU A 298 -5.28 1.76 -19.63
CA LEU A 298 -5.42 2.37 -18.31
C LEU A 298 -5.26 3.90 -18.32
N GLN A 299 -4.43 4.44 -19.20
CA GLN A 299 -4.30 5.90 -19.40
C GLN A 299 -5.54 6.51 -20.07
N GLU A 300 -6.24 5.77 -20.93
CA GLU A 300 -7.45 6.20 -21.61
C GLU A 300 -8.70 6.13 -20.72
N ASP A 301 -8.79 5.09 -19.88
CA ASP A 301 -9.94 4.83 -19.01
C ASP A 301 -9.87 5.53 -17.64
N ALA A 302 -8.67 5.88 -17.15
CA ALA A 302 -8.51 6.58 -15.87
C ALA A 302 -8.76 8.09 -15.98
N LEU A 303 -9.42 8.66 -14.97
CA LEU A 303 -9.49 10.12 -14.77
C LEU A 303 -8.08 10.66 -14.48
N GLN A 304 -7.50 11.36 -15.46
CA GLN A 304 -6.11 11.85 -15.40
C GLN A 304 -6.01 13.37 -15.23
N TRP A 305 -4.91 13.79 -14.61
CA TRP A 305 -4.52 15.18 -14.39
C TRP A 305 -4.17 15.86 -15.72
N ASN A 306 -5.04 16.77 -16.16
CA ASN A 306 -4.79 17.64 -17.28
C ASN A 306 -4.06 18.90 -16.79
N SER A 307 -2.74 18.92 -17.01
CA SER A 307 -1.86 20.02 -16.60
C SER A 307 -2.23 21.38 -17.21
N LYS A 308 -2.89 21.40 -18.37
CA LYS A 308 -3.39 22.63 -19.02
C LYS A 308 -4.68 23.14 -18.38
N ALA A 309 -5.57 22.24 -17.95
CA ALA A 309 -6.79 22.59 -17.23
C ALA A 309 -6.56 22.87 -15.73
N GLN A 310 -5.43 22.39 -15.19
CA GLN A 310 -5.14 22.31 -13.74
C GLN A 310 -6.30 21.63 -12.99
N ALA A 311 -6.70 20.47 -13.52
CA ALA A 311 -7.83 19.69 -13.06
C ALA A 311 -7.67 18.22 -13.51
N TYR A 312 -8.33 17.30 -12.81
CA TYR A 312 -8.60 15.98 -13.37
C TYR A 312 -9.62 16.10 -14.50
N ASP A 313 -9.41 15.41 -15.61
CA ASP A 313 -10.23 15.53 -16.82
C ASP A 313 -11.12 14.29 -16.99
N ALA A 314 -12.43 14.52 -17.03
CA ALA A 314 -13.42 13.47 -17.25
C ALA A 314 -13.80 13.26 -18.72
N SER A 315 -12.99 13.75 -19.68
CA SER A 315 -13.14 13.39 -21.09
C SER A 315 -12.46 12.07 -21.44
N HIS A 316 -13.26 11.01 -21.64
CA HIS A 316 -12.77 9.75 -22.19
C HIS A 316 -12.26 9.94 -23.61
N LEU A 317 -11.02 9.53 -23.89
CA LEU A 317 -10.34 9.70 -25.18
C LEU A 317 -10.34 11.15 -25.72
N GLY A 318 -10.44 12.15 -24.85
CA GLY A 318 -10.55 13.56 -25.23
C GLY A 318 -11.85 13.93 -25.98
N LYS A 319 -12.87 13.06 -26.00
CA LYS A 319 -14.11 13.24 -26.80
C LYS A 319 -15.13 14.19 -26.17
N GLY A 320 -14.68 15.14 -25.35
CA GLY A 320 -15.54 16.05 -24.59
C GLY A 320 -16.09 15.43 -23.29
N PRO A 321 -17.02 16.11 -22.61
CA PRO A 321 -17.41 15.72 -21.26
C PRO A 321 -18.06 14.34 -21.14
N ALA A 322 -17.63 13.53 -20.18
CA ALA A 322 -18.26 12.25 -19.83
C ALA A 322 -18.88 12.28 -18.43
N LYS A 323 -19.82 11.35 -18.17
CA LYS A 323 -20.45 11.21 -16.86
C LYS A 323 -19.52 10.48 -15.89
N ILE A 324 -19.45 10.95 -14.66
CA ILE A 324 -18.91 10.18 -13.53
C ILE A 324 -20.10 9.54 -12.84
N LEU A 325 -20.16 8.20 -12.86
CA LEU A 325 -21.28 7.41 -12.32
C LEU A 325 -20.91 6.83 -10.95
N ASN A 326 -21.92 6.37 -10.20
CA ASN A 326 -21.73 5.72 -8.89
C ASN A 326 -21.04 6.60 -7.83
N VAL A 327 -21.21 7.92 -7.92
CA VAL A 327 -20.87 8.86 -6.85
C VAL A 327 -21.85 8.64 -5.70
N MET A 328 -21.33 8.10 -4.60
CA MET A 328 -22.05 8.00 -3.33
C MET A 328 -22.55 9.39 -2.91
N ALA A 329 -23.71 9.46 -2.26
CA ALA A 329 -24.19 10.74 -1.72
C ALA A 329 -23.14 11.28 -0.73
N GLY A 330 -22.67 12.51 -0.98
CA GLY A 330 -21.73 13.20 -0.10
C GLY A 330 -22.41 13.65 1.19
N ASP A 331 -21.66 13.83 2.27
CA ASP A 331 -22.23 14.32 3.53
C ASP A 331 -22.72 15.78 3.35
N ASP A 332 -24.05 15.96 3.33
CA ASP A 332 -24.72 17.27 3.28
C ASP A 332 -25.13 17.79 4.68
N SER A 333 -24.80 17.06 5.74
CA SER A 333 -25.08 17.43 7.13
C SER A 333 -23.95 18.25 7.78
N ALA A 334 -22.72 18.10 7.30
CA ALA A 334 -21.53 18.78 7.83
C ALA A 334 -21.30 20.17 7.20
N PRO A 335 -21.31 21.27 7.99
CA PRO A 335 -20.96 22.60 7.49
C PRO A 335 -19.52 22.65 6.96
N GLY A 336 -19.36 22.88 5.65
CA GLY A 336 -18.05 22.90 4.99
C GLY A 336 -17.58 21.54 4.45
N SER A 337 -18.48 20.55 4.33
CA SER A 337 -18.22 19.32 3.59
C SER A 337 -17.62 19.59 2.19
N THR A 338 -16.61 18.80 1.83
CA THR A 338 -15.95 18.86 0.52
C THR A 338 -16.31 17.68 -0.39
N ASP A 339 -17.28 16.87 0.02
CA ASP A 339 -17.71 15.70 -0.75
C ASP A 339 -18.39 16.12 -2.06
N ALA A 340 -18.23 15.30 -3.09
CA ALA A 340 -18.97 15.48 -4.33
C ALA A 340 -20.44 15.10 -4.12
N VAL A 341 -21.36 16.04 -4.32
CA VAL A 341 -22.80 15.74 -4.31
C VAL A 341 -23.23 15.10 -5.63
N ASN A 342 -24.15 14.15 -5.54
CA ASN A 342 -24.66 13.43 -6.71
C ASN A 342 -26.00 13.97 -7.24
N GLY A 343 -26.43 13.45 -8.38
CA GLY A 343 -27.65 13.86 -9.07
C GLY A 343 -28.91 13.70 -8.23
N GLY A 344 -28.99 12.64 -7.40
CA GLY A 344 -30.10 12.40 -6.48
C GLY A 344 -30.20 13.44 -5.37
N GLN A 345 -29.07 13.90 -4.80
CA GLN A 345 -29.04 14.98 -3.82
C GLN A 345 -29.48 16.32 -4.42
N LEU A 346 -28.99 16.64 -5.63
CA LEU A 346 -29.38 17.88 -6.30
C LEU A 346 -30.84 17.84 -6.82
N TYR A 347 -31.34 16.67 -7.23
CA TYR A 347 -32.76 16.44 -7.54
C TYR A 347 -33.63 16.66 -6.30
N THR A 348 -33.23 16.12 -5.15
CA THR A 348 -33.96 16.28 -3.88
C THR A 348 -34.02 17.76 -3.50
N THR A 349 -32.89 18.47 -3.59
CA THR A 349 -32.81 19.92 -3.36
C THR A 349 -33.70 20.72 -4.33
N ASN A 350 -33.64 20.44 -5.64
CA ASN A 350 -34.47 21.14 -6.63
C ASN A 350 -35.97 20.84 -6.49
N SER A 351 -36.33 19.61 -6.11
CA SER A 351 -37.71 19.22 -5.84
C SER A 351 -38.27 19.95 -4.63
N LEU A 352 -37.49 20.02 -3.54
CA LEU A 352 -37.82 20.82 -2.36
C LEU A 352 -37.97 22.31 -2.72
N LEU A 353 -37.03 22.89 -3.48
CA LEU A 353 -37.07 24.29 -3.91
C LEU A 353 -38.30 24.62 -4.78
N SER A 354 -38.66 23.73 -5.71
CA SER A 354 -39.85 23.85 -6.56
C SER A 354 -41.15 23.72 -5.75
N SER A 355 -41.15 22.84 -4.74
CA SER A 355 -42.28 22.74 -3.79
C SER A 355 -42.40 23.98 -2.91
N LEU A 356 -41.28 24.59 -2.49
CA LEU A 356 -41.28 25.81 -1.69
C LEU A 356 -41.87 26.99 -2.48
N SER A 357 -41.48 27.14 -3.75
CA SER A 357 -42.04 28.14 -4.66
C SER A 357 -43.57 28.08 -4.76
N SER A 358 -44.10 26.90 -5.10
CA SER A 358 -45.54 26.68 -5.25
C SER A 358 -46.31 26.78 -3.93
N THR A 359 -45.74 26.26 -2.83
CA THR A 359 -46.39 26.27 -1.51
C THR A 359 -46.37 27.66 -0.86
N SER A 360 -45.31 28.44 -1.03
CA SER A 360 -45.25 29.83 -0.55
C SER A 360 -46.27 30.71 -1.29
N ILE A 361 -46.37 30.60 -2.62
CA ILE A 361 -47.38 31.33 -3.41
C ILE A 361 -48.79 30.89 -3.01
N GLY A 362 -49.04 29.58 -2.86
CA GLY A 362 -50.34 29.06 -2.42
C GLY A 362 -50.73 29.50 -1.00
N SER A 363 -49.76 29.58 -0.08
CA SER A 363 -49.97 30.02 1.30
C SER A 363 -50.20 31.52 1.40
N ILE A 364 -49.47 32.34 0.63
CA ILE A 364 -49.68 33.80 0.55
C ILE A 364 -51.02 34.10 -0.13
N SER A 365 -51.37 33.40 -1.22
CA SER A 365 -52.68 33.53 -1.87
C SER A 365 -53.82 33.13 -0.93
N SER A 366 -53.66 32.05 -0.15
CA SER A 366 -54.59 31.67 0.91
C SER A 366 -54.64 32.69 2.06
N ALA A 367 -53.52 33.35 2.38
CA ALA A 367 -53.48 34.41 3.39
C ALA A 367 -54.16 35.69 2.89
N ILE A 368 -54.03 36.05 1.60
CA ILE A 368 -54.76 37.13 0.94
C ILE A 368 -56.26 36.81 0.94
N PHE A 369 -56.66 35.59 0.57
CA PHE A 369 -58.07 35.18 0.56
C PHE A 369 -58.66 35.12 1.99
N LYS A 370 -57.86 34.71 2.99
CA LYS A 370 -58.23 34.83 4.40
C LYS A 370 -58.28 36.28 4.87
N PHE A 371 -57.43 37.17 4.37
CA PHE A 371 -57.48 38.61 4.67
C PHE A 371 -58.69 39.28 4.00
N GLU A 372 -59.08 38.88 2.80
CA GLU A 372 -60.35 39.28 2.17
C GLU A 372 -61.55 38.71 2.93
N THR A 373 -61.46 37.47 3.42
CA THR A 373 -62.49 36.86 4.28
C THR A 373 -62.57 37.57 5.63
N VAL A 374 -61.43 37.98 6.21
CA VAL A 374 -61.36 38.77 7.46
C VAL A 374 -61.80 40.20 7.21
N SER A 375 -61.51 40.81 6.06
CA SER A 375 -62.02 42.13 5.67
C SER A 375 -63.53 42.10 5.46
N GLY A 376 -64.05 41.08 4.78
CA GLY A 376 -65.48 40.80 4.68
C GLY A 376 -66.11 40.50 6.05
N SER A 377 -65.39 39.81 6.93
CA SER A 377 -65.80 39.57 8.32
C SER A 377 -65.72 40.83 9.18
N VAL A 378 -64.81 41.76 8.92
CA VAL A 378 -64.67 43.06 9.59
C VAL A 378 -65.74 44.02 9.08
N SER A 379 -66.09 43.98 7.79
CA SER A 379 -67.22 44.71 7.20
C SER A 379 -68.56 44.14 7.69
N SER A 380 -68.67 42.81 7.81
CA SER A 380 -69.78 42.11 8.47
C SER A 380 -69.86 42.42 9.96
N VAL A 381 -68.72 42.47 10.68
CA VAL A 381 -68.64 42.84 12.08
C VAL A 381 -68.87 44.34 12.27
N LEU A 382 -68.54 45.20 11.32
CA LEU A 382 -68.82 46.65 11.37
C LEU A 382 -70.29 46.93 11.07
N SER A 383 -70.89 46.20 10.13
CA SER A 383 -72.34 46.18 9.90
C SER A 383 -73.08 45.62 11.12
N SER A 384 -72.63 44.48 11.64
CA SER A 384 -73.13 43.87 12.88
C SER A 384 -72.82 44.71 14.12
N THR A 385 -71.80 45.57 14.11
CA THR A 385 -71.50 46.53 15.19
C THR A 385 -72.34 47.78 15.04
N THR A 386 -72.73 48.17 13.83
CA THR A 386 -73.73 49.22 13.58
C THR A 386 -75.11 48.73 14.04
N GLU A 387 -75.49 47.49 13.69
CA GLU A 387 -76.68 46.82 14.23
C GLU A 387 -76.57 46.56 15.73
N LYS A 388 -75.41 46.13 16.26
CA LYS A 388 -75.20 45.96 17.71
C LYS A 388 -75.09 47.28 18.45
N PHE A 389 -74.75 48.39 17.81
CA PHE A 389 -74.80 49.73 18.42
C PHE A 389 -76.25 50.23 18.44
N SER A 390 -77.05 49.91 17.42
CA SER A 390 -78.52 50.04 17.45
C SER A 390 -79.14 49.15 18.54
N GLN A 391 -78.68 47.90 18.68
CA GLN A 391 -79.09 47.00 19.77
C GLN A 391 -78.48 47.38 21.12
N LEU A 392 -77.33 48.07 21.21
CA LEU A 392 -76.70 48.52 22.47
C LEU A 392 -77.30 49.83 22.93
N SER A 393 -77.77 50.69 22.03
CA SER A 393 -78.73 51.75 22.36
C SER A 393 -79.98 51.14 23.01
N THR A 394 -80.45 50.00 22.47
CA THR A 394 -81.58 49.23 23.02
C THR A 394 -81.24 48.42 24.29
N ALA A 395 -79.99 47.97 24.45
CA ALA A 395 -79.56 47.05 25.51
C ALA A 395 -78.76 47.72 26.64
N THR A 396 -78.31 48.97 26.49
CA THR A 396 -77.85 49.80 27.63
C THR A 396 -79.04 50.10 28.55
N ALA A 397 -80.24 50.25 27.98
CA ALA A 397 -81.51 50.24 28.70
C ALA A 397 -81.83 48.88 29.39
N SER A 398 -81.10 47.80 29.08
CA SER A 398 -81.23 46.47 29.71
C SER A 398 -80.07 46.12 30.66
N SER A 399 -78.86 46.63 30.41
CA SER A 399 -77.64 46.28 31.18
C SER A 399 -77.55 46.98 32.53
N ILE A 400 -78.22 48.12 32.71
CA ILE A 400 -78.44 48.74 34.03
C ILE A 400 -79.19 47.77 34.97
N THR A 401 -80.06 46.92 34.41
CA THR A 401 -80.78 45.85 35.13
C THR A 401 -79.88 44.65 35.47
N GLN A 402 -78.77 44.46 34.74
CA GLN A 402 -77.87 43.30 34.85
C GLN A 402 -76.65 43.57 35.74
N LEU A 403 -76.09 44.79 35.73
CA LEU A 403 -74.92 45.14 36.56
C LEU A 403 -75.19 45.02 38.07
N ASN A 404 -76.46 45.13 38.45
CA ASN A 404 -76.96 44.91 39.81
C ASN A 404 -76.83 43.44 40.29
N ARG A 405 -76.30 42.52 39.45
CA ARG A 405 -76.30 41.07 39.69
C ARG A 405 -74.91 40.39 39.80
N ASP A 406 -73.84 40.93 39.20
CA ASP A 406 -72.55 40.21 39.04
C ASP A 406 -71.34 40.79 39.82
N ALA A 407 -71.49 41.87 40.59
CA ALA A 407 -70.39 42.40 41.42
C ALA A 407 -70.22 41.62 42.75
N LEU A 408 -69.00 41.60 43.30
CA LEU A 408 -68.76 41.22 44.71
C LEU A 408 -69.43 42.25 45.62
N GLN A 409 -70.70 42.01 45.98
CA GLN A 409 -71.49 42.98 46.74
C GLN A 409 -71.09 42.97 48.22
N LEU A 410 -70.74 44.15 48.73
CA LEU A 410 -70.51 44.37 50.16
C LEU A 410 -71.84 44.31 50.93
N LYS A 411 -72.31 43.10 51.25
CA LYS A 411 -73.41 42.88 52.19
C LYS A 411 -72.84 42.67 53.59
N ASN A 412 -73.25 43.52 54.52
CA ASN A 412 -72.91 43.45 55.95
C ASN A 412 -71.40 43.40 56.29
N GLY A 413 -70.52 43.88 55.40
CA GLY A 413 -69.10 44.13 55.70
C GLY A 413 -68.12 42.99 55.42
N ILE A 414 -68.52 41.91 54.72
CA ILE A 414 -67.63 40.81 54.33
C ILE A 414 -67.69 40.62 52.81
N TYR A 415 -66.54 40.37 52.17
CA TYR A 415 -66.49 39.99 50.75
C TYR A 415 -66.97 38.55 50.58
N ASP A 416 -68.23 38.38 50.21
CA ASP A 416 -68.76 37.08 49.84
C ASP A 416 -68.25 36.69 48.44
N ALA A 417 -67.28 35.77 48.39
CA ALA A 417 -66.73 35.21 47.15
C ALA A 417 -67.70 34.25 46.43
N SER A 418 -69.00 34.36 46.71
CA SER A 418 -70.05 33.53 46.13
C SER A 418 -70.74 34.19 44.93
N ARG A 419 -71.01 33.40 43.89
CA ARG A 419 -71.83 33.79 42.74
C ARG A 419 -73.08 32.93 42.73
N ASP A 420 -74.25 33.58 42.68
CA ASP A 420 -75.56 32.92 42.83
C ASP A 420 -75.65 32.01 44.10
N GLY A 421 -74.81 32.28 45.11
CA GLY A 421 -74.71 31.52 46.38
C GLY A 421 -73.61 30.45 46.50
N GLN A 422 -72.59 30.39 45.61
CA GLN A 422 -71.50 29.37 45.67
C GLN A 422 -70.05 29.91 45.46
N ALA A 423 -69.06 29.43 46.25
CA ALA A 423 -67.69 29.99 46.43
C ALA A 423 -66.56 29.49 45.48
N GLN A 424 -65.35 30.11 45.51
CA GLN A 424 -64.26 30.00 44.49
C GLN A 424 -62.79 29.88 45.05
N LYS A 425 -61.78 29.65 44.18
CA LYS A 425 -60.35 29.32 44.50
C LYS A 425 -59.32 30.45 44.17
N ILE A 426 -58.18 30.51 44.89
CA ILE A 426 -57.15 31.58 44.84
C ILE A 426 -55.72 31.02 44.57
N THR A 427 -54.81 31.84 44.02
CA THR A 427 -53.37 31.57 43.75
C THR A 427 -52.43 32.60 44.45
N ASN A 428 -51.09 32.44 44.35
CA ASN A 428 -50.01 33.04 45.19
C ASN A 428 -49.87 32.41 46.59
N ILE A 429 -49.15 31.28 46.69
CA ILE A 429 -48.87 30.56 47.95
C ILE A 429 -47.35 30.39 48.13
N ALA A 430 -46.85 30.59 49.36
CA ALA A 430 -45.43 30.55 49.72
C ALA A 430 -44.88 29.11 49.90
N ALA A 431 -43.55 28.96 50.02
CA ALA A 431 -42.89 27.67 50.25
C ALA A 431 -43.21 27.09 51.63
N GLY A 432 -43.72 25.86 51.66
CA GLY A 432 -44.00 25.12 52.89
C GLY A 432 -42.80 24.45 53.55
N ASP A 433 -42.93 24.16 54.84
CA ASP A 433 -41.88 23.52 55.64
C ASP A 433 -41.59 22.06 55.22
N THR A 434 -40.32 21.75 54.92
CA THR A 434 -39.81 20.39 54.64
C THR A 434 -38.96 19.81 55.78
N SER A 435 -38.95 20.44 56.96
CA SER A 435 -38.14 19.99 58.11
C SER A 435 -38.83 18.94 59.00
N SER A 436 -40.12 18.64 58.75
CA SER A 436 -40.89 17.60 59.45
C SER A 436 -41.64 16.68 58.48
N ALA A 437 -41.71 15.40 58.82
CA ALA A 437 -42.48 14.39 58.09
C ALA A 437 -44.02 14.52 58.26
N THR A 438 -44.51 15.55 58.97
CA THR A 438 -45.94 15.81 59.20
C THR A 438 -46.39 17.21 58.76
N SER A 439 -45.61 17.91 57.95
CA SER A 439 -45.95 19.26 57.46
C SER A 439 -47.15 19.22 56.50
N THR A 440 -48.08 20.17 56.66
CA THR A 440 -49.24 20.39 55.76
C THR A 440 -49.09 21.60 54.86
N ASP A 441 -47.94 22.28 54.91
CA ASP A 441 -47.71 23.48 54.11
C ASP A 441 -47.45 23.15 52.64
N VAL A 442 -47.80 24.08 51.75
CA VAL A 442 -47.66 23.90 50.30
C VAL A 442 -46.20 24.18 49.89
N VAL A 443 -45.38 23.13 49.79
CA VAL A 443 -43.98 23.22 49.31
C VAL A 443 -43.88 23.81 47.90
N ASN A 444 -42.86 24.64 47.65
CA ASN A 444 -42.68 25.33 46.36
C ASN A 444 -41.37 24.95 45.65
N GLY A 445 -41.28 25.29 44.36
CA GLY A 445 -40.22 24.80 43.46
C GLY A 445 -38.78 25.13 43.88
N GLY A 446 -38.54 26.09 44.78
CA GLY A 446 -37.19 26.39 45.29
C GLY A 446 -36.56 25.24 46.06
N GLN A 447 -37.36 24.34 46.64
CA GLN A 447 -36.90 23.20 47.43
C GLN A 447 -36.28 22.08 46.55
N LEU A 448 -36.45 22.16 45.22
CA LEU A 448 -35.91 21.19 44.24
C LEU A 448 -34.46 21.50 43.79
N PHE A 449 -33.90 22.66 44.17
CA PHE A 449 -32.58 23.11 43.71
C PHE A 449 -31.40 22.35 44.37
N ASN A 450 -31.57 21.82 45.59
CA ASN A 450 -30.49 21.17 46.35
C ASN A 450 -30.02 19.83 45.74
N THR A 451 -30.82 19.19 44.89
CA THR A 451 -30.46 17.98 44.12
C THR A 451 -29.35 18.22 43.09
N LYS A 452 -28.97 19.49 42.84
CA LYS A 452 -27.94 19.87 41.86
C LYS A 452 -26.49 19.65 42.34
N SER A 453 -26.27 19.39 43.63
CA SER A 453 -24.92 19.33 44.23
C SER A 453 -24.16 18.01 43.97
N ASP A 454 -24.87 16.88 43.90
CA ASP A 454 -24.25 15.53 43.92
C ASP A 454 -23.49 15.15 42.64
N ILE A 455 -23.69 15.90 41.55
CA ILE A 455 -23.17 15.56 40.21
C ILE A 455 -21.70 16.00 40.02
N ASN A 456 -21.16 16.87 40.88
CA ASN A 456 -19.78 17.35 40.77
C ASN A 456 -18.70 16.30 41.15
N SER A 457 -19.07 15.21 41.83
CA SER A 457 -18.11 14.18 42.29
C SER A 457 -17.62 13.23 41.18
N LEU A 458 -18.21 13.27 39.98
CA LEU A 458 -17.88 12.36 38.87
C LEU A 458 -16.63 12.80 38.07
N SER A 459 -16.15 14.03 38.26
CA SER A 459 -15.07 14.64 37.47
C SER A 459 -13.66 14.10 37.80
N THR A 460 -13.44 13.58 39.01
CA THR A 460 -12.10 13.28 39.54
C THR A 460 -11.55 11.90 39.15
N MET A 461 -12.38 10.97 38.64
CA MET A 461 -11.96 9.58 38.39
C MET A 461 -11.15 9.36 37.09
N THR A 462 -11.23 10.27 36.13
CA THR A 462 -10.70 10.04 34.75
C THR A 462 -9.19 10.26 34.61
N SER A 463 -8.56 11.02 35.51
CA SER A 463 -7.14 11.41 35.38
C SER A 463 -6.11 10.32 35.74
N THR A 464 -6.53 9.24 36.42
CA THR A 464 -5.60 8.25 36.98
C THR A 464 -5.16 7.18 35.96
N SER A 465 -6.01 6.86 34.97
CA SER A 465 -5.82 5.71 34.08
C SER A 465 -4.71 5.89 33.03
N LEU A 466 -4.26 7.11 32.73
CA LEU A 466 -3.21 7.36 31.73
C LEU A 466 -1.79 7.02 32.22
N LYS A 467 -1.57 6.77 33.52
CA LYS A 467 -0.23 6.62 34.10
C LYS A 467 0.33 5.19 34.08
N ASP A 468 -0.51 4.18 33.80
CA ASP A 468 -0.11 2.76 33.82
C ASP A 468 0.52 2.27 32.49
N ALA A 469 0.30 3.01 31.39
CA ALA A 469 0.73 2.60 30.06
C ALA A 469 2.26 2.69 29.84
N ASP A 470 2.94 3.64 30.48
CA ASP A 470 4.35 3.96 30.19
C ASP A 470 5.35 2.94 30.78
N ASN A 471 4.96 2.27 31.88
CA ASN A 471 5.82 1.33 32.61
C ASN A 471 6.11 0.01 31.85
N LYS A 472 5.27 -0.37 30.87
CA LYS A 472 5.40 -1.64 30.13
C LYS A 472 6.48 -1.61 29.04
N ARG A 473 6.94 -0.41 28.63
CA ARG A 473 7.94 -0.23 27.55
C ARG A 473 9.36 -0.66 27.96
N ILE A 474 9.70 -0.58 29.26
CA ILE A 474 11.09 -0.74 29.75
C ILE A 474 11.54 -2.21 29.78
N ALA A 475 10.62 -3.17 29.96
CA ALA A 475 10.95 -4.58 30.16
C ALA A 475 11.53 -5.31 28.92
N VAL A 476 11.36 -4.77 27.71
CA VAL A 476 11.77 -5.43 26.46
C VAL A 476 13.28 -5.31 26.19
N SER A 477 13.94 -4.29 26.77
CA SER A 477 15.36 -4.00 26.48
C SER A 477 16.35 -4.98 27.14
N GLN A 478 15.95 -5.67 28.22
CA GLN A 478 16.84 -6.51 29.01
C GLN A 478 17.19 -7.87 28.36
N SER A 479 16.36 -8.38 27.45
CA SER A 479 16.44 -9.76 26.95
C SER A 479 17.54 -10.00 25.90
N VAL A 480 18.09 -8.94 25.29
CA VAL A 480 19.00 -9.04 24.14
C VAL A 480 20.46 -9.32 24.56
N SER A 481 20.89 -8.88 25.75
CA SER A 481 22.29 -9.00 26.18
C SER A 481 22.77 -10.42 26.49
N ASN A 482 21.87 -11.35 26.84
CA ASN A 482 22.26 -12.70 27.27
C ASN A 482 22.65 -13.65 26.11
N ALA A 483 22.27 -13.34 24.86
CA ALA A 483 22.51 -14.24 23.72
C ALA A 483 23.99 -14.29 23.27
N ILE A 484 24.76 -13.23 23.53
CA ILE A 484 26.13 -13.05 23.00
C ILE A 484 27.18 -13.85 23.78
N GLY A 485 26.92 -14.21 25.04
CA GLY A 485 27.91 -14.87 25.91
C GLY A 485 28.16 -16.36 25.62
N ILE A 486 27.28 -17.04 24.88
CA ILE A 486 27.34 -18.51 24.70
C ILE A 486 28.35 -18.91 23.61
N THR A 487 28.46 -18.11 22.55
CA THR A 487 29.24 -18.45 21.34
C THR A 487 30.75 -18.52 21.57
N ASN A 488 31.29 -17.68 22.45
CA ASN A 488 32.74 -17.58 22.68
C ASN A 488 33.37 -18.82 23.36
N LYS A 489 32.57 -19.77 23.87
CA LYS A 489 33.06 -20.94 24.61
C LYS A 489 33.50 -22.11 23.72
N ALA A 490 33.18 -22.09 22.41
CA ALA A 490 33.43 -23.21 21.50
C ALA A 490 34.85 -23.24 20.89
N ILE A 491 35.54 -22.09 20.84
CA ILE A 491 36.81 -21.94 20.10
C ILE A 491 38.01 -22.60 20.82
N SER A 492 37.95 -22.78 22.14
CA SER A 492 39.07 -23.29 22.94
C SER A 492 39.37 -24.79 22.80
N SER A 493 38.54 -25.57 22.10
CA SER A 493 38.63 -27.05 22.11
C SER A 493 39.47 -27.67 20.98
N LEU A 494 39.94 -26.88 19.99
CA LEU A 494 40.62 -27.41 18.80
C LEU A 494 42.16 -27.47 18.91
N ALA A 495 42.74 -26.85 19.95
CA ALA A 495 44.19 -26.61 20.06
C ALA A 495 45.05 -27.79 20.57
N ILE A 496 44.49 -29.00 20.70
CA ILE A 496 45.13 -30.13 21.42
C ILE A 496 45.69 -31.22 20.46
N SER A 497 45.35 -31.21 19.17
CA SER A 497 45.61 -32.34 18.25
C SER A 497 47.00 -32.39 17.59
N THR A 498 47.90 -31.44 17.85
CA THR A 498 49.10 -31.20 17.01
C THR A 498 50.43 -31.75 17.58
N SER A 499 50.40 -32.62 18.61
CA SER A 499 51.58 -32.88 19.43
C SER A 499 52.43 -34.12 19.11
N ASP A 500 51.95 -35.09 18.33
CA ASP A 500 52.50 -36.47 18.44
C ASP A 500 53.72 -36.78 17.55
N SER A 501 53.56 -36.94 16.23
CA SER A 501 54.43 -37.86 15.48
C SER A 501 55.61 -37.25 14.71
N ILE A 502 56.44 -36.48 15.41
CA ILE A 502 57.79 -36.06 14.99
C ILE A 502 58.82 -37.24 15.04
N ALA A 503 58.35 -38.49 15.05
CA ALA A 503 59.18 -39.67 15.25
C ALA A 503 59.73 -40.28 13.94
N HIS A 504 61.02 -40.65 14.01
CA HIS A 504 61.70 -41.68 13.20
C HIS A 504 62.39 -41.30 11.86
N LEU A 505 63.33 -40.36 11.98
CA LEU A 505 64.34 -39.98 10.99
C LEU A 505 65.58 -40.94 10.95
N SER A 506 65.42 -42.25 10.71
CA SER A 506 66.44 -43.26 11.12
C SER A 506 67.31 -43.92 10.01
N ASP A 507 66.82 -44.19 8.80
CA ASP A 507 67.41 -45.26 7.96
C ASP A 507 68.21 -44.76 6.73
N VAL A 508 69.49 -44.42 6.94
CA VAL A 508 70.44 -44.02 5.87
C VAL A 508 71.84 -44.64 6.11
N THR A 509 72.33 -45.54 5.22
CA THR A 509 73.76 -45.80 4.79
C THR A 509 74.03 -47.23 4.25
N LEU A 510 75.20 -47.48 3.61
CA LEU A 510 75.67 -48.78 3.09
C LEU A 510 77.20 -48.95 3.23
N GLN A 511 77.72 -50.20 3.32
CA GLN A 511 79.11 -50.55 3.72
C GLN A 511 79.72 -51.79 3.01
N LEU A 512 81.01 -52.07 3.30
CA LEU A 512 81.93 -53.08 2.73
C LEU A 512 81.52 -54.57 2.83
N LYS A 513 82.06 -55.42 1.93
CA LYS A 513 81.70 -56.86 1.83
C LYS A 513 82.82 -57.81 1.34
N GLY A 514 83.73 -58.21 2.23
CA GLY A 514 84.73 -59.29 1.99
C GLY A 514 86.03 -58.85 1.29
N ASP A 515 86.78 -59.82 0.74
CA ASP A 515 88.14 -59.64 0.19
C ASP A 515 88.20 -58.94 -1.19
N VAL A 516 87.08 -58.45 -1.69
CA VAL A 516 86.99 -57.67 -2.93
C VAL A 516 86.17 -56.42 -2.62
N TYR A 517 86.72 -55.24 -2.96
CA TYR A 517 85.92 -54.01 -2.97
C TYR A 517 84.84 -54.15 -4.03
N ASP A 518 83.58 -54.26 -3.59
CA ASP A 518 82.45 -54.03 -4.48
C ASP A 518 82.56 -52.59 -5.00
N ALA A 519 82.84 -52.44 -6.29
CA ALA A 519 82.93 -51.15 -6.95
C ALA A 519 81.56 -50.46 -7.04
N SER A 520 80.49 -51.18 -6.69
CA SER A 520 79.11 -50.77 -6.81
C SER A 520 78.61 -49.91 -5.64
N TYR A 521 77.99 -48.78 -5.98
CA TYR A 521 77.00 -48.13 -5.12
C TYR A 521 75.64 -48.45 -5.73
N ALA A 522 75.01 -49.51 -5.23
CA ALA A 522 73.82 -50.14 -5.84
C ALA A 522 74.02 -50.58 -7.32
N GLY A 523 75.14 -51.24 -7.65
CA GLY A 523 75.23 -52.10 -8.85
C GLY A 523 76.11 -51.69 -10.05
N THR A 524 77.04 -50.72 -9.95
CA THR A 524 77.92 -50.29 -11.07
C THR A 524 79.42 -50.63 -10.96
N ASN A 525 79.98 -51.28 -12.00
CA ASN A 525 81.40 -51.69 -12.11
C ASN A 525 82.28 -50.71 -12.92
N ARG A 526 83.62 -50.80 -12.81
CA ARG A 526 84.64 -49.93 -13.48
C ARG A 526 85.62 -50.75 -14.36
N LYS A 527 86.32 -50.12 -15.32
CA LYS A 527 86.99 -50.76 -16.50
C LYS A 527 88.55 -50.78 -16.44
N VAL A 528 89.20 -51.70 -17.18
CA VAL A 528 90.67 -51.97 -17.22
C VAL A 528 91.19 -52.08 -18.69
N THR A 529 92.50 -51.90 -18.97
CA THR A 529 93.08 -51.73 -20.34
C THR A 529 94.46 -52.43 -20.60
N ASN A 530 94.84 -52.55 -21.90
CA ASN A 530 96.18 -52.88 -22.50
C ASN A 530 96.54 -54.37 -22.84
N VAL A 531 96.19 -54.89 -24.05
CA VAL A 531 96.39 -56.32 -24.51
C VAL A 531 96.67 -56.41 -26.05
N ALA A 532 97.23 -57.53 -26.60
CA ALA A 532 97.63 -57.76 -28.02
C ALA A 532 96.90 -58.92 -28.79
N ALA A 533 96.93 -58.93 -30.13
CA ALA A 533 95.85 -59.39 -31.04
C ALA A 533 95.82 -60.89 -31.52
N ALA A 534 94.62 -61.49 -31.62
CA ALA A 534 94.26 -62.91 -31.83
C ALA A 534 93.77 -63.32 -33.24
N ASP A 535 94.21 -64.47 -33.80
CA ASP A 535 93.64 -65.03 -35.05
C ASP A 535 92.27 -65.72 -34.80
N ILE A 536 91.28 -65.44 -35.64
CA ILE A 536 89.88 -65.89 -35.51
C ILE A 536 89.36 -66.66 -36.74
N SER A 537 90.24 -67.07 -37.66
CA SER A 537 89.87 -67.73 -38.91
C SER A 537 89.48 -69.22 -38.80
N LYS A 538 89.59 -69.81 -37.60
CA LYS A 538 89.30 -71.22 -37.30
C LYS A 538 88.56 -71.34 -35.98
N ALA A 539 87.62 -72.28 -35.89
CA ALA A 539 86.77 -72.46 -34.71
C ALA A 539 87.48 -73.00 -33.45
N THR A 540 88.82 -73.17 -33.49
CA THR A 540 89.65 -73.76 -32.42
C THR A 540 90.70 -72.78 -31.86
N SER A 541 90.52 -71.46 -32.02
CA SER A 541 91.49 -70.47 -31.55
C SER A 541 91.36 -70.20 -30.05
N SER A 542 92.49 -70.02 -29.35
CA SER A 542 92.58 -69.85 -27.90
C SER A 542 93.24 -68.52 -27.47
N ASP A 543 93.40 -67.58 -28.40
CA ASP A 543 94.06 -66.30 -28.15
C ASP A 543 93.14 -65.28 -27.46
N LEU A 544 93.74 -64.36 -26.70
CA LEU A 544 93.03 -63.26 -26.03
C LEU A 544 92.66 -62.16 -27.05
N VAL A 545 91.46 -62.22 -27.60
CA VAL A 545 90.94 -61.22 -28.57
C VAL A 545 90.99 -59.80 -28.01
N ILE A 546 91.63 -58.89 -28.76
CA ILE A 546 91.71 -57.48 -28.37
C ILE A 546 90.64 -56.64 -29.04
N GLY A 547 90.57 -55.39 -28.58
CA GLY A 547 89.77 -54.34 -29.18
C GLY A 547 89.80 -54.33 -30.71
N GLY A 548 90.92 -54.59 -31.39
CA GLY A 548 91.05 -54.62 -32.85
C GLY A 548 90.37 -55.78 -33.61
N GLN A 549 90.46 -57.05 -33.18
CA GLN A 549 89.71 -58.14 -33.84
C GLN A 549 88.28 -58.26 -33.32
N LEU A 550 88.09 -57.98 -32.03
CA LEU A 550 86.76 -57.69 -31.52
C LEU A 550 86.14 -56.54 -32.32
N TYR A 551 86.90 -55.53 -32.77
CA TYR A 551 86.40 -54.44 -33.62
C TYR A 551 86.04 -54.88 -35.04
N THR A 552 86.65 -55.90 -35.65
CA THR A 552 86.23 -56.40 -36.98
C THR A 552 85.03 -57.33 -36.90
N THR A 553 85.00 -58.25 -35.93
CA THR A 553 83.81 -59.08 -35.67
C THR A 553 82.67 -58.21 -35.16
N ASN A 554 82.95 -57.25 -34.28
CA ASN A 554 82.02 -56.18 -33.97
C ASN A 554 81.71 -55.40 -35.23
N LYS A 555 82.60 -55.07 -36.18
CA LYS A 555 82.19 -54.29 -37.37
C LYS A 555 81.18 -55.02 -38.25
N ASN A 556 81.24 -56.35 -38.33
CA ASN A 556 80.26 -57.15 -39.06
C ASN A 556 78.99 -57.42 -38.23
N LEU A 557 79.13 -57.61 -36.91
CA LEU A 557 78.01 -57.57 -35.98
C LEU A 557 77.38 -56.17 -35.94
N ASP A 558 78.12 -55.09 -36.16
CA ASP A 558 77.75 -53.68 -36.24
C ASP A 558 77.18 -53.39 -37.62
N ASN A 559 77.42 -54.24 -38.64
CA ASN A 559 76.74 -54.16 -39.92
C ASN A 559 75.40 -54.92 -39.86
N LEU A 560 75.34 -56.09 -39.20
CA LEU A 560 74.06 -56.75 -38.92
C LEU A 560 73.24 -55.93 -37.91
N THR A 561 73.87 -55.41 -36.87
CA THR A 561 73.29 -54.45 -35.92
C THR A 561 73.09 -53.10 -36.56
N SER A 562 73.86 -52.62 -37.55
CA SER A 562 73.48 -51.42 -38.32
C SER A 562 72.28 -51.69 -39.19
N THR A 563 72.16 -52.81 -39.92
CA THR A 563 70.98 -53.08 -40.75
C THR A 563 69.75 -53.37 -39.88
N THR A 564 69.90 -54.11 -38.78
CA THR A 564 68.84 -54.34 -37.80
C THR A 564 68.50 -53.06 -37.03
N ALA A 565 69.46 -52.21 -36.66
CA ALA A 565 69.20 -50.91 -36.04
C ALA A 565 68.78 -49.85 -37.04
N GLU A 566 69.06 -49.98 -38.34
CA GLU A 566 68.53 -49.13 -39.41
C GLU A 566 67.09 -49.53 -39.69
N GLN A 567 66.75 -50.83 -39.66
CA GLN A 567 65.36 -51.27 -39.76
C GLN A 567 64.57 -51.03 -38.46
N LEU A 568 65.16 -51.15 -37.27
CA LEU A 568 64.53 -50.71 -36.02
C LEU A 568 64.52 -49.19 -35.87
N SER A 569 65.49 -48.46 -36.41
CA SER A 569 65.47 -46.98 -36.45
C SER A 569 64.52 -46.49 -37.53
N LYS A 570 64.33 -47.22 -38.63
CA LYS A 570 63.33 -46.92 -39.66
C LYS A 570 61.93 -47.26 -39.14
N ALA A 571 61.71 -48.43 -38.56
CA ALA A 571 60.46 -48.78 -37.89
C ALA A 571 60.18 -47.88 -36.68
N GLY A 572 61.22 -47.49 -35.93
CA GLY A 572 61.15 -46.54 -34.83
C GLY A 572 60.89 -45.11 -35.29
N SER A 573 61.45 -44.68 -36.43
CA SER A 573 61.17 -43.40 -37.07
C SER A 573 59.76 -43.39 -37.66
N ASP A 574 59.31 -44.48 -38.28
CA ASP A 574 57.97 -44.61 -38.84
C ASP A 574 56.93 -44.71 -37.72
N LEU A 575 57.23 -45.40 -36.61
CA LEU A 575 56.43 -45.38 -35.37
C LEU A 575 56.45 -43.99 -34.72
N THR A 576 57.58 -43.28 -34.73
CA THR A 576 57.68 -41.90 -34.24
C THR A 576 56.89 -40.94 -35.14
N ASN A 577 56.91 -41.12 -36.45
CA ASN A 577 56.14 -40.35 -37.42
C ASN A 577 54.63 -40.62 -37.27
N ILE A 578 54.23 -41.88 -37.07
CA ILE A 578 52.84 -42.27 -36.75
C ILE A 578 52.43 -41.67 -35.41
N SER A 579 53.27 -41.79 -34.36
CA SER A 579 53.00 -41.22 -33.03
C SER A 579 52.87 -39.69 -33.09
N THR A 580 53.78 -39.01 -33.79
CA THR A 580 53.77 -37.56 -33.97
C THR A 580 52.58 -37.12 -34.82
N GLY A 581 52.20 -37.89 -35.83
CA GLY A 581 51.00 -37.67 -36.64
C GLY A 581 49.71 -37.83 -35.83
N ILE A 582 49.60 -38.88 -35.01
CA ILE A 582 48.50 -39.09 -34.07
C ILE A 582 48.44 -37.96 -33.05
N GLU A 583 49.58 -37.60 -32.45
CA GLU A 583 49.66 -36.52 -31.46
C GLU A 583 49.30 -35.14 -32.08
N SER A 584 49.75 -34.87 -33.31
CA SER A 584 49.39 -33.67 -34.07
C SER A 584 47.89 -33.63 -34.39
N ASN A 585 47.31 -34.75 -34.83
CA ASN A 585 45.87 -34.87 -35.08
C ASN A 585 45.06 -34.71 -33.79
N ILE A 586 45.49 -35.29 -32.67
CA ILE A 586 44.87 -35.10 -31.35
C ILE A 586 44.95 -33.62 -30.93
N LYS A 587 46.11 -32.96 -31.11
CA LYS A 587 46.27 -31.53 -30.83
C LYS A 587 45.37 -30.66 -31.72
N ALA A 588 45.25 -31.00 -33.01
CA ALA A 588 44.37 -30.29 -33.95
C ALA A 588 42.89 -30.42 -33.57
N VAL A 589 42.41 -31.64 -33.29
CA VAL A 589 41.04 -31.91 -32.83
C VAL A 589 40.76 -31.24 -31.49
N SER A 590 41.70 -31.33 -30.54
CA SER A 590 41.60 -30.67 -29.22
C SER A 590 41.53 -29.15 -29.35
N LYS A 591 42.35 -28.55 -30.24
CA LYS A 591 42.30 -27.12 -30.53
C LYS A 591 40.98 -26.72 -31.18
N GLN A 592 40.52 -27.43 -32.22
CA GLN A 592 39.27 -27.13 -32.91
C GLN A 592 38.06 -27.26 -31.98
N LEU A 593 38.03 -28.28 -31.11
CA LEU A 593 37.02 -28.42 -30.06
C LEU A 593 37.06 -27.25 -29.08
N THR A 594 38.25 -26.82 -28.65
CA THR A 594 38.44 -25.65 -27.78
C THR A 594 37.98 -24.35 -28.45
N ASP A 595 38.34 -24.13 -29.72
CA ASP A 595 37.92 -22.95 -30.49
C ASP A 595 36.39 -22.91 -30.67
N ASN A 596 35.76 -24.05 -30.96
CA ASN A 596 34.30 -24.19 -31.07
C ASN A 596 33.60 -23.91 -29.73
N ILE A 597 34.11 -24.46 -28.62
CA ILE A 597 33.61 -24.20 -27.26
C ILE A 597 33.69 -22.71 -26.94
N ASN A 598 34.87 -22.10 -27.10
CA ASN A 598 35.09 -20.67 -26.83
C ASN A 598 34.18 -19.77 -27.69
N THR A 599 33.94 -20.15 -28.95
CA THR A 599 33.05 -19.42 -29.86
C THR A 599 31.59 -19.51 -29.39
N THR A 600 31.11 -20.72 -29.05
CA THR A 600 29.77 -20.92 -28.50
C THR A 600 29.58 -20.20 -27.17
N GLU A 601 30.57 -20.24 -26.28
CA GLU A 601 30.55 -19.54 -24.99
C GLU A 601 30.46 -18.02 -25.18
N THR A 602 31.28 -17.46 -26.08
CA THR A 602 31.28 -16.03 -26.41
C THR A 602 29.93 -15.60 -26.99
N ASP A 603 29.39 -16.33 -27.96
CA ASP A 603 28.14 -15.98 -28.62
C ASP A 603 26.92 -16.17 -27.71
N THR A 604 26.90 -17.23 -26.89
CA THR A 604 25.90 -17.43 -25.83
C THR A 604 25.95 -16.30 -24.81
N THR A 605 27.14 -15.87 -24.40
CA THR A 605 27.33 -14.75 -23.46
C THR A 605 26.81 -13.43 -24.05
N ASN A 606 27.08 -13.15 -25.32
CA ASN A 606 26.58 -11.96 -26.02
C ASN A 606 25.05 -11.97 -26.15
N LYS A 607 24.45 -13.12 -26.47
CA LYS A 607 22.99 -13.30 -26.53
C LYS A 607 22.33 -13.14 -25.16
N LEU A 608 22.93 -13.69 -24.09
CA LEU A 608 22.49 -13.47 -22.70
C LEU A 608 22.57 -11.99 -22.29
N ASN A 609 23.66 -11.31 -22.62
CA ASN A 609 23.83 -9.87 -22.33
C ASN A 609 22.78 -9.02 -23.06
N THR A 610 22.44 -9.37 -24.31
CA THR A 610 21.36 -8.72 -25.07
C THR A 610 20.00 -8.91 -24.40
N VAL A 611 19.65 -10.15 -24.04
CA VAL A 611 18.39 -10.47 -23.32
C VAL A 611 18.32 -9.74 -21.97
N SER A 612 19.42 -9.69 -21.22
CA SER A 612 19.52 -8.97 -19.94
C SER A 612 19.32 -7.45 -20.10
N THR A 613 19.90 -6.87 -21.16
CA THR A 613 19.74 -5.45 -21.50
C THR A 613 18.29 -5.13 -21.89
N ASN A 614 17.69 -5.96 -22.74
CA ASN A 614 16.28 -5.85 -23.14
C ASN A 614 15.36 -5.90 -21.91
N LEU A 615 15.53 -6.89 -21.03
CA LEU A 615 14.73 -7.02 -19.81
C LEU A 615 14.88 -5.80 -18.86
N SER A 616 16.09 -5.28 -18.71
CA SER A 616 16.38 -4.08 -17.90
C SER A 616 15.72 -2.82 -18.46
N ASN A 617 15.72 -2.67 -19.79
CA ASN A 617 15.04 -1.58 -20.48
C ASN A 617 13.52 -1.67 -20.33
N PHE A 618 12.93 -2.86 -20.52
CA PHE A 618 11.51 -3.09 -20.28
C PHE A 618 11.09 -2.78 -18.84
N GLN A 619 11.85 -3.26 -17.85
CA GLN A 619 11.61 -2.95 -16.43
C GLN A 619 11.62 -1.43 -16.19
N SER A 620 12.59 -0.72 -16.76
CA SER A 620 12.75 0.73 -16.59
C SER A 620 11.59 1.51 -17.23
N SER A 621 11.22 1.17 -18.47
CA SER A 621 10.09 1.78 -19.17
C SER A 621 8.77 1.52 -18.47
N ALA A 622 8.46 0.26 -18.13
CA ALA A 622 7.23 -0.10 -17.43
C ALA A 622 7.14 0.57 -16.04
N SER A 623 8.24 0.60 -15.29
CA SER A 623 8.30 1.29 -13.98
C SER A 623 8.05 2.80 -14.12
N THR A 624 8.59 3.42 -15.16
CA THR A 624 8.39 4.86 -15.43
C THR A 624 6.93 5.14 -15.79
N SER A 625 6.35 4.42 -16.76
CA SER A 625 4.95 4.64 -17.16
C SER A 625 3.95 4.32 -16.05
N ILE A 626 4.22 3.34 -15.18
CA ILE A 626 3.41 3.06 -13.98
C ILE A 626 3.54 4.19 -12.94
N LYS A 627 4.74 4.76 -12.76
CA LYS A 627 4.97 5.92 -11.88
C LYS A 627 4.26 7.16 -12.40
N ASP A 628 4.28 7.40 -13.71
CA ASP A 628 3.58 8.52 -14.33
C ASP A 628 2.07 8.34 -14.21
N LEU A 629 1.53 7.16 -14.53
CA LEU A 629 0.11 6.85 -14.32
C LEU A 629 -0.32 7.06 -12.86
N LYS A 630 0.50 6.64 -11.88
CA LYS A 630 0.24 6.95 -10.46
C LYS A 630 0.27 8.45 -10.17
N SER A 631 1.18 9.20 -10.79
CA SER A 631 1.32 10.64 -10.54
C SER A 631 0.14 11.44 -11.10
N TYR A 632 -0.47 10.97 -12.20
CA TYR A 632 -1.51 11.70 -12.93
C TYR A 632 -2.93 11.14 -12.77
N ALA A 633 -3.15 9.86 -12.46
CA ALA A 633 -4.49 9.32 -12.25
C ALA A 633 -5.07 9.64 -10.85
N LEU A 634 -6.40 9.62 -10.71
CA LEU A 634 -7.05 9.60 -9.40
C LEU A 634 -6.61 8.36 -8.60
N GLN A 635 -6.11 8.58 -7.38
CA GLN A 635 -5.66 7.48 -6.50
C GLN A 635 -6.72 7.12 -5.47
N TRP A 636 -6.83 5.83 -5.14
CA TRP A 636 -7.59 5.38 -3.97
C TRP A 636 -6.82 5.69 -2.69
N LYS A 637 -7.36 6.55 -1.82
CA LYS A 637 -6.75 7.03 -0.58
C LYS A 637 -7.85 7.15 0.49
N ASN A 638 -7.61 6.65 1.70
CA ASN A 638 -8.53 6.77 2.84
C ASN A 638 -9.98 6.32 2.53
N ASN A 639 -10.15 5.18 1.85
CA ASN A 639 -11.44 4.61 1.43
C ASN A 639 -12.25 5.43 0.39
N ALA A 640 -11.64 6.37 -0.32
CA ALA A 640 -12.25 7.10 -1.44
C ALA A 640 -11.26 7.32 -2.60
N PHE A 641 -11.75 7.74 -3.76
CA PHE A 641 -10.89 8.30 -4.81
C PHE A 641 -10.52 9.75 -4.47
N SER A 642 -9.23 10.03 -4.40
CA SER A 642 -8.67 11.33 -4.03
C SER A 642 -8.35 12.16 -5.27
N ALA A 643 -9.09 13.26 -5.46
CA ALA A 643 -8.82 14.29 -6.48
C ALA A 643 -7.72 15.29 -6.05
N SER A 644 -6.76 14.87 -5.23
CA SER A 644 -5.62 15.69 -4.84
C SER A 644 -4.39 15.39 -5.70
N TYR A 645 -3.87 16.41 -6.39
CA TYR A 645 -2.57 16.36 -7.04
C TYR A 645 -1.52 16.94 -6.07
N GLY A 646 -0.57 16.12 -5.62
CA GLY A 646 0.44 16.52 -4.63
C GLY A 646 -0.16 17.02 -3.31
N ASP A 647 -1.07 16.23 -2.73
CA ASP A 647 -1.87 16.53 -1.51
C ASP A 647 -2.76 17.79 -1.56
N THR A 648 -2.72 18.58 -2.63
CA THR A 648 -3.60 19.73 -2.84
C THR A 648 -4.89 19.29 -3.56
N PRO A 649 -6.10 19.49 -2.99
CA PRO A 649 -7.36 19.17 -3.66
C PRO A 649 -7.52 19.93 -4.98
N GLN A 650 -8.05 19.26 -6.01
CA GLN A 650 -8.20 19.81 -7.35
C GLN A 650 -9.63 19.71 -7.86
N LYS A 651 -9.92 20.49 -8.91
CA LYS A 651 -11.18 20.38 -9.66
C LYS A 651 -11.17 19.11 -10.51
N ILE A 652 -12.38 18.60 -10.79
CA ILE A 652 -12.61 17.69 -11.91
C ILE A 652 -13.35 18.48 -13.00
N THR A 653 -12.76 18.58 -14.19
CA THR A 653 -13.30 19.26 -15.37
C THR A 653 -13.87 18.25 -16.37
N GLN A 654 -14.61 18.72 -17.37
CA GLN A 654 -15.25 17.87 -18.38
C GLN A 654 -16.21 16.82 -17.78
N VAL A 655 -16.80 17.12 -16.61
CA VAL A 655 -17.90 16.32 -16.04
C VAL A 655 -19.17 16.68 -16.82
N ALA A 656 -19.73 15.72 -17.55
CA ALA A 656 -21.02 15.85 -18.20
C ALA A 656 -22.12 16.13 -17.16
N ALA A 657 -23.24 16.73 -17.57
CA ALA A 657 -24.35 16.94 -16.66
C ALA A 657 -24.87 15.58 -16.14
N GLY A 658 -24.85 15.40 -14.82
CA GLY A 658 -25.41 14.21 -14.19
C GLY A 658 -26.93 14.17 -14.34
N ASP A 659 -27.52 13.00 -14.34
CA ASP A 659 -28.98 12.90 -14.31
C ASP A 659 -29.52 13.48 -12.99
N ILE A 660 -30.36 14.51 -13.09
CA ILE A 660 -31.05 15.16 -11.97
C ILE A 660 -32.57 15.01 -12.09
N THR A 661 -33.05 13.98 -12.80
CA THR A 661 -34.48 13.66 -12.96
C THR A 661 -34.98 12.57 -12.00
N SER A 662 -34.06 11.91 -11.30
CA SER A 662 -34.32 10.78 -10.40
C SER A 662 -33.58 10.95 -9.07
N SER A 663 -34.26 10.69 -7.95
CA SER A 663 -33.65 10.62 -6.61
C SER A 663 -32.67 9.46 -6.45
N ALA A 664 -32.72 8.45 -7.33
CA ALA A 664 -31.79 7.32 -7.34
C ALA A 664 -30.52 7.59 -8.18
N SER A 665 -30.39 8.77 -8.79
CA SER A 665 -29.20 9.11 -9.58
C SER A 665 -27.94 9.22 -8.71
N THR A 666 -26.89 8.54 -9.14
CA THR A 666 -25.55 8.59 -8.53
C THR A 666 -24.53 9.27 -9.46
N ASP A 667 -24.99 10.00 -10.48
CA ASP A 667 -24.12 10.77 -11.34
C ASP A 667 -23.51 11.96 -10.58
N ALA A 668 -22.25 12.30 -10.80
CA ALA A 668 -21.69 13.58 -10.34
C ALA A 668 -22.47 14.75 -10.98
N VAL A 669 -22.81 15.78 -10.19
CA VAL A 669 -23.33 17.03 -10.76
C VAL A 669 -22.20 17.98 -11.09
N ASN A 670 -22.36 18.76 -12.15
CA ASN A 670 -21.37 19.77 -12.54
C ASN A 670 -21.82 21.20 -12.16
N GLY A 671 -20.91 22.16 -12.34
CA GLY A 671 -21.13 23.55 -11.93
C GLY A 671 -22.31 24.24 -12.61
N SER A 672 -22.72 23.85 -13.83
CA SER A 672 -23.87 24.48 -14.49
C SER A 672 -25.20 24.04 -13.88
N GLN A 673 -25.30 22.79 -13.41
CA GLN A 673 -26.50 22.29 -12.72
C GLN A 673 -26.68 22.95 -11.35
N LEU A 674 -25.59 23.14 -10.60
CA LEU A 674 -25.60 23.91 -9.36
C LEU A 674 -25.93 25.39 -9.63
N TYR A 675 -25.39 25.98 -10.71
CA TYR A 675 -25.73 27.34 -11.12
C TYR A 675 -27.22 27.50 -11.47
N THR A 676 -27.82 26.56 -12.19
CA THR A 676 -29.28 26.55 -12.45
C THR A 676 -30.07 26.50 -11.14
N THR A 677 -29.64 25.68 -10.19
CA THR A 677 -30.27 25.56 -8.86
C THR A 677 -30.20 26.88 -8.08
N ASN A 678 -29.03 27.52 -8.04
CA ASN A 678 -28.84 28.84 -7.41
C ASN A 678 -29.61 29.96 -8.12
N SER A 679 -29.75 29.88 -9.44
CA SER A 679 -30.58 30.81 -10.23
C SER A 679 -32.06 30.65 -9.89
N ASN A 680 -32.54 29.42 -9.77
CA ASN A 680 -33.91 29.11 -9.33
C ASN A 680 -34.18 29.62 -7.91
N LEU A 681 -33.21 29.51 -6.99
CA LEU A 681 -33.31 30.05 -5.63
C LEU A 681 -33.37 31.58 -5.62
N THR A 682 -32.59 32.24 -6.50
CA THR A 682 -32.61 33.70 -6.68
C THR A 682 -33.96 34.18 -7.25
N ASN A 683 -34.50 33.44 -8.23
CA ASN A 683 -35.83 33.69 -8.79
C ASN A 683 -36.92 33.54 -7.72
N LEU A 684 -36.89 32.47 -6.91
CA LEU A 684 -37.81 32.27 -5.80
C LEU A 684 -37.78 33.46 -4.82
N SER A 685 -36.58 33.88 -4.40
CA SER A 685 -36.41 35.05 -3.52
C SER A 685 -37.00 36.33 -4.14
N THR A 686 -36.78 36.54 -5.44
CA THR A 686 -37.31 37.71 -6.16
C THR A 686 -38.84 37.68 -6.25
N THR A 687 -39.43 36.54 -6.61
CA THR A 687 -40.89 36.36 -6.63
C THR A 687 -41.50 36.55 -5.26
N PHE A 688 -40.91 35.96 -4.21
CA PHE A 688 -41.39 36.09 -2.83
C PHE A 688 -41.42 37.56 -2.36
N ASN A 689 -40.34 38.32 -2.59
CA ASN A 689 -40.30 39.75 -2.27
C ASN A 689 -41.30 40.57 -3.11
N THR A 690 -41.53 40.21 -4.37
CA THR A 690 -42.50 40.89 -5.24
C THR A 690 -43.94 40.70 -4.76
N GLU A 691 -44.33 39.47 -4.40
CA GLU A 691 -45.67 39.20 -3.85
C GLU A 691 -45.88 39.84 -2.47
N LEU A 692 -44.82 39.92 -1.65
CA LEU A 692 -44.86 40.65 -0.38
C LEU A 692 -45.09 42.17 -0.59
N GLY A 693 -44.48 42.75 -1.62
CA GLY A 693 -44.73 44.14 -2.03
C GLY A 693 -46.19 44.38 -2.43
N LYS A 694 -46.76 43.53 -3.30
CA LYS A 694 -48.18 43.61 -3.71
C LYS A 694 -49.14 43.50 -2.52
N LEU A 695 -48.84 42.66 -1.53
CA LEU A 695 -49.62 42.55 -0.30
C LEU A 695 -49.60 43.85 0.50
N SER A 696 -48.43 44.48 0.64
CA SER A 696 -48.26 45.78 1.29
C SER A 696 -49.09 46.86 0.61
N ASP A 697 -49.02 46.97 -0.72
CA ASP A 697 -49.79 47.97 -1.50
C ASP A 697 -51.30 47.80 -1.32
N LYS A 698 -51.79 46.55 -1.35
CA LYS A 698 -53.23 46.25 -1.17
C LYS A 698 -53.73 46.59 0.23
N ILE A 699 -52.93 46.33 1.27
CA ILE A 699 -53.25 46.72 2.66
C ILE A 699 -53.33 48.24 2.80
N ASN A 700 -52.38 48.98 2.21
CA ASN A 700 -52.36 50.44 2.26
C ASN A 700 -53.57 51.06 1.53
N ALA A 701 -53.93 50.54 0.35
CA ALA A 701 -55.08 51.01 -0.43
C ALA A 701 -56.40 50.86 0.34
N SER A 702 -56.72 49.65 0.84
CA SER A 702 -57.96 49.41 1.60
C SER A 702 -58.03 50.23 2.88
N SER A 703 -56.89 50.47 3.56
CA SER A 703 -56.84 51.32 4.75
C SER A 703 -57.17 52.78 4.43
N SER A 704 -56.70 53.29 3.29
CA SER A 704 -56.95 54.66 2.84
C SER A 704 -58.41 54.91 2.47
N ASP A 705 -59.05 53.99 1.74
CA ASP A 705 -60.45 54.11 1.32
C ASP A 705 -61.42 54.14 2.52
N GLU A 706 -61.18 53.29 3.51
CA GLU A 706 -62.02 53.17 4.70
C GLU A 706 -61.89 54.40 5.61
N ILE A 707 -60.68 54.96 5.76
CA ILE A 707 -60.47 56.25 6.43
C ILE A 707 -61.17 57.39 5.68
N GLY A 708 -61.17 57.37 4.34
CA GLY A 708 -61.88 58.33 3.49
C GLY A 708 -63.39 58.35 3.77
N LYS A 709 -64.04 57.17 3.76
CA LYS A 709 -65.48 57.02 4.04
C LYS A 709 -65.86 57.53 5.43
N LEU A 710 -65.03 57.27 6.45
CA LEU A 710 -65.24 57.77 7.81
C LEU A 710 -65.14 59.30 7.88
N SER A 711 -64.19 59.90 7.15
CA SER A 711 -64.02 61.36 7.06
C SER A 711 -65.25 62.06 6.46
N ASP A 712 -65.81 61.51 5.39
CA ASP A 712 -67.02 62.08 4.75
C ASP A 712 -68.28 61.93 5.62
N MET A 713 -68.42 60.81 6.34
CA MET A 713 -69.50 60.63 7.30
C MET A 713 -69.43 61.64 8.46
N ALA A 714 -68.22 61.96 8.94
CA ALA A 714 -68.03 63.00 9.97
C ALA A 714 -68.42 64.41 9.46
N LYS A 715 -68.09 64.75 8.20
CA LYS A 715 -68.52 66.02 7.57
C LYS A 715 -70.05 66.11 7.46
N ALA A 716 -70.71 65.01 7.09
CA ALA A 716 -72.16 64.95 6.97
C ALA A 716 -72.86 65.19 8.31
N ILE A 717 -72.37 64.58 9.40
CA ILE A 717 -72.90 64.79 10.76
C ILE A 717 -72.77 66.26 11.18
N ASN A 718 -71.60 66.88 11.02
CA ASN A 718 -71.39 68.30 11.38
C ASN A 718 -72.35 69.24 10.63
N THR A 719 -72.61 68.96 9.35
CA THR A 719 -73.57 69.75 8.54
C THR A 719 -75.00 69.63 9.07
N GLN A 720 -75.42 68.43 9.48
CA GLN A 720 -76.75 68.20 10.06
C GLN A 720 -76.92 68.88 11.42
N VAL A 721 -75.90 68.83 12.29
CA VAL A 721 -75.91 69.51 13.60
C VAL A 721 -76.04 71.03 13.43
N ALA A 722 -75.27 71.63 12.53
CA ALA A 722 -75.38 73.07 12.23
C ALA A 722 -76.76 73.46 11.67
N SER A 723 -77.38 72.58 10.87
CA SER A 723 -78.75 72.80 10.38
C SER A 723 -79.80 72.75 11.51
N LEU A 724 -79.66 71.83 12.47
CA LEU A 724 -80.54 71.75 13.63
C LEU A 724 -80.41 72.99 14.53
N GLN A 725 -79.20 73.47 14.77
CA GLN A 725 -78.95 74.69 15.56
C GLN A 725 -79.64 75.92 14.97
N ASN A 726 -79.68 76.08 13.64
CA ASN A 726 -80.35 77.20 12.99
C ASN A 726 -81.89 77.14 13.02
N ASN A 727 -82.48 75.94 13.18
CA ASN A 727 -83.93 75.72 13.01
C ASN A 727 -84.70 75.49 14.32
N ALA A 728 -84.02 75.28 15.44
CA ALA A 728 -84.66 75.11 16.75
C ALA A 728 -85.03 76.45 17.40
N LEU A 729 -86.07 76.46 18.24
CA LEU A 729 -86.25 77.51 19.25
C LEU A 729 -85.19 77.29 20.33
N LEU A 730 -84.11 78.06 20.27
CA LEU A 730 -83.01 77.97 21.22
C LEU A 730 -83.30 78.79 22.48
N TRP A 731 -82.81 78.30 23.61
CA TRP A 731 -82.76 79.08 24.83
C TRP A 731 -81.67 80.16 24.71
N ASN A 732 -82.01 81.42 25.02
CA ASN A 732 -81.09 82.54 25.00
C ASN A 732 -80.81 82.97 26.45
N ASP A 733 -79.63 82.60 26.96
CA ASP A 733 -79.20 82.88 28.34
C ASP A 733 -79.15 84.39 28.67
N SER A 734 -78.99 85.26 27.67
CA SER A 734 -78.94 86.71 27.88
C SER A 734 -80.32 87.34 28.05
N THR A 735 -81.38 86.70 27.54
CA THR A 735 -82.78 87.16 27.70
C THR A 735 -83.58 86.31 28.67
N GLY A 736 -83.07 85.16 29.10
CA GLY A 736 -83.74 84.25 30.03
C GLY A 736 -85.02 83.63 29.44
N ALA A 737 -85.07 83.45 28.12
CA ALA A 737 -86.24 82.97 27.40
C ALA A 737 -85.85 82.15 26.16
N TYR A 738 -86.82 81.42 25.60
CA TYR A 738 -86.68 80.83 24.27
C TYR A 738 -86.78 81.93 23.20
N ASP A 739 -85.79 81.99 22.32
CA ASP A 739 -85.66 83.02 21.29
C ASP A 739 -86.28 82.54 19.96
N ALA A 740 -87.14 83.37 19.39
CA ALA A 740 -87.80 83.12 18.10
C ALA A 740 -87.01 83.69 16.90
N SER A 741 -85.79 84.17 17.13
CA SER A 741 -84.88 84.74 16.12
C SER A 741 -84.22 83.65 15.26
N HIS A 742 -84.80 83.34 14.10
CA HIS A 742 -84.28 82.30 13.20
C HIS A 742 -82.94 82.73 12.56
N GLY A 743 -81.90 81.91 12.77
CA GLY A 743 -80.55 82.19 12.27
C GLY A 743 -79.92 83.51 12.73
N GLY A 744 -80.34 84.06 13.89
CA GLY A 744 -79.85 85.33 14.43
C GLY A 744 -80.44 86.59 13.78
N ASN A 745 -81.51 86.48 12.98
CA ASN A 745 -82.23 87.60 12.39
C ASN A 745 -83.43 88.03 13.25
N ASN A 746 -84.21 89.02 12.80
CA ASN A 746 -85.37 89.56 13.52
C ASN A 746 -86.32 88.47 14.10
N PRO A 747 -86.94 88.70 15.28
CA PRO A 747 -87.85 87.74 15.91
C PRO A 747 -88.99 87.26 15.00
N GLY A 748 -89.12 85.95 14.87
CA GLY A 748 -90.17 85.29 14.09
C GLY A 748 -91.53 85.25 14.79
N ARG A 749 -92.59 85.00 14.02
CA ARG A 749 -93.94 84.76 14.56
C ARG A 749 -94.05 83.34 15.13
N ILE A 750 -94.37 83.22 16.42
CA ILE A 750 -94.91 81.98 16.97
C ILE A 750 -96.39 81.89 16.55
N THR A 751 -96.74 80.90 15.75
CA THR A 751 -98.10 80.65 15.23
C THR A 751 -98.60 79.28 15.69
N ASN A 752 -99.87 78.98 15.46
CA ASN A 752 -100.54 77.77 15.98
C ASN A 752 -100.54 77.68 17.54
N VAL A 753 -100.56 78.85 18.20
CA VAL A 753 -100.69 78.98 19.66
C VAL A 753 -102.18 78.88 20.02
N LEU A 754 -102.53 77.99 20.95
CA LEU A 754 -103.87 77.91 21.53
C LEU A 754 -104.20 79.19 22.31
N SER A 755 -105.47 79.59 22.35
CA SER A 755 -105.92 80.75 23.14
C SER A 755 -105.60 80.56 24.63
N GLY A 756 -104.63 81.30 25.13
CA GLY A 756 -104.17 81.21 26.52
C GLY A 756 -105.26 81.60 27.53
N SER A 757 -105.18 81.06 28.74
CA SER A 757 -106.10 81.43 29.82
C SER A 757 -106.00 82.92 30.13
N ILE A 758 -107.15 83.60 30.25
CA ILE A 758 -107.24 85.00 30.70
C ILE A 758 -107.51 85.11 32.22
N ALA A 759 -107.30 84.02 32.97
CA ALA A 759 -107.41 84.03 34.42
C ALA A 759 -106.30 84.88 35.06
N LYS A 760 -106.61 85.48 36.23
CA LYS A 760 -105.64 86.28 36.99
C LYS A 760 -104.44 85.41 37.41
N GLY A 761 -103.25 85.76 36.91
CA GLY A 761 -102.01 85.01 37.16
C GLY A 761 -101.65 83.96 36.09
N SER A 762 -102.41 83.89 34.98
CA SER A 762 -102.04 83.07 33.83
C SER A 762 -100.68 83.48 33.24
N THR A 763 -99.87 82.48 32.89
CA THR A 763 -98.60 82.63 32.16
C THR A 763 -98.71 82.19 30.69
N ASP A 764 -99.93 81.88 30.22
CA ASP A 764 -100.16 81.47 28.84
C ASP A 764 -99.99 82.65 27.88
N VAL A 765 -99.46 82.38 26.68
CA VAL A 765 -99.40 83.37 25.60
C VAL A 765 -100.82 83.66 25.10
N ILE A 766 -101.28 84.90 25.21
CA ILE A 766 -102.56 85.34 24.65
C ILE A 766 -102.48 85.47 23.12
N THR A 767 -103.54 85.08 22.42
CA THR A 767 -103.61 85.16 20.96
C THR A 767 -104.23 86.49 20.49
N GLY A 768 -103.93 86.91 19.26
CA GLY A 768 -104.50 88.13 18.67
C GLY A 768 -106.04 88.15 18.62
N GLY A 769 -106.68 86.97 18.55
CA GLY A 769 -108.14 86.86 18.61
C GLY A 769 -108.73 87.29 19.96
N GLN A 770 -108.01 87.04 21.06
CA GLN A 770 -108.46 87.41 22.41
C GLN A 770 -108.36 88.91 22.66
N LEU A 771 -107.31 89.56 22.13
CA LEU A 771 -107.18 91.02 22.18
C LEU A 771 -108.26 91.73 21.36
N PHE A 772 -108.62 91.18 20.19
CA PHE A 772 -109.69 91.72 19.34
C PHE A 772 -111.03 91.76 20.08
N SER A 773 -111.42 90.69 20.80
CA SER A 773 -112.67 90.65 21.58
C SER A 773 -112.75 91.72 22.67
N LEU A 774 -111.63 92.07 23.32
CA LEU A 774 -111.59 93.15 24.32
C LEU A 774 -111.82 94.54 23.70
N SER A 775 -111.30 94.76 22.49
CA SER A 775 -111.44 96.03 21.76
C SER A 775 -112.91 96.34 21.47
N THR A 776 -113.64 95.40 20.85
CA THR A 776 -115.06 95.57 20.49
C THR A 776 -115.97 95.85 21.69
N ALA A 777 -115.70 95.23 22.84
CA ALA A 777 -116.47 95.43 24.07
C ALA A 777 -116.30 96.84 24.68
N THR A 778 -115.23 97.56 24.32
CA THR A 778 -114.94 98.91 24.81
C THR A 778 -115.70 99.97 24.03
N GLU A 779 -115.79 99.82 22.70
CA GLU A 779 -116.49 100.75 21.80
C GLU A 779 -117.98 100.89 22.11
N SER A 780 -118.66 99.77 22.44
CA SER A 780 -120.10 99.79 22.76
C SER A 780 -120.43 100.65 23.98
N LYS A 781 -119.59 100.66 25.02
CA LYS A 781 -119.85 101.38 26.28
C LYS A 781 -119.70 102.90 26.13
N LEU A 782 -118.97 103.36 25.13
CA LEU A 782 -118.79 104.78 24.86
C LEU A 782 -120.06 105.42 24.26
N GLN A 783 -120.90 104.63 23.60
CA GLN A 783 -122.15 105.12 22.98
C GLN A 783 -123.26 105.39 24.01
N ASP A 784 -123.31 104.62 25.11
CA ASP A 784 -124.34 104.77 26.16
C ASP A 784 -124.18 106.08 26.94
N VAL A 785 -122.94 106.50 27.21
CA VAL A 785 -122.63 107.74 27.96
C VAL A 785 -123.21 108.98 27.27
N THR A 786 -123.14 109.03 25.94
CA THR A 786 -123.59 110.18 25.13
C THR A 786 -125.10 110.44 25.25
N LYS A 787 -125.92 109.39 25.36
CA LYS A 787 -127.40 109.53 25.47
C LYS A 787 -127.85 110.10 26.82
N SER A 788 -127.15 109.78 27.91
CA SER A 788 -127.51 110.28 29.26
C SER A 788 -127.31 111.78 29.42
N LEU A 789 -126.37 112.39 28.69
CA LEU A 789 -125.99 113.79 28.86
C LEU A 789 -127.06 114.76 28.31
N ASP A 790 -127.66 114.42 27.17
CA ASP A 790 -128.61 115.27 26.44
C ASP A 790 -129.95 115.46 27.21
N THR A 791 -130.42 114.39 27.87
CA THR A 791 -131.65 114.41 28.67
C THR A 791 -131.52 115.30 29.92
N GLY A 792 -130.32 115.40 30.51
CA GLY A 792 -130.08 116.19 31.72
C GLY A 792 -130.16 117.70 31.50
N LEU A 793 -129.70 118.19 30.34
CA LEU A 793 -129.59 119.62 30.07
C LEU A 793 -130.95 120.31 29.88
N THR A 794 -131.94 119.57 29.36
CA THR A 794 -133.31 120.07 29.14
C THR A 794 -134.04 120.34 30.46
N ASN A 795 -133.85 119.51 31.48
CA ASN A 795 -134.54 119.63 32.77
C ASN A 795 -134.06 120.84 33.60
N SER A 796 -132.75 121.12 33.63
CA SER A 796 -132.19 122.25 34.38
C SER A 796 -132.74 123.61 33.93
N LYS A 797 -133.11 123.75 32.65
CA LYS A 797 -133.71 124.99 32.12
C LYS A 797 -135.09 125.27 32.73
N SER A 798 -135.87 124.24 33.08
CA SER A 798 -137.21 124.42 33.64
C SER A 798 -137.19 124.84 35.12
N GLN A 799 -136.19 124.41 35.89
CA GLN A 799 -136.10 124.71 37.33
C GLN A 799 -135.70 126.18 37.60
N ILE A 800 -134.99 126.82 36.68
CA ILE A 800 -134.53 128.22 36.82
C ILE A 800 -135.71 129.22 36.83
N GLU A 801 -136.79 128.96 36.08
CA GLU A 801 -137.97 129.84 36.07
C GLU A 801 -138.83 129.77 37.34
N ASP A 802 -138.79 128.67 38.10
CA ASP A 802 -139.52 128.58 39.37
C ASP A 802 -138.77 129.27 40.53
N VAL A 803 -137.44 129.28 40.51
CA VAL A 803 -136.64 130.06 41.48
C VAL A 803 -136.93 131.56 41.36
N ARG A 804 -137.18 132.06 40.13
CA ARG A 804 -137.52 133.47 39.87
C ARG A 804 -138.82 133.93 40.57
N LYS A 805 -139.72 133.01 40.94
CA LYS A 805 -141.00 133.31 41.60
C LYS A 805 -140.93 133.29 43.13
N GLN A 806 -139.84 132.78 43.72
CA GLN A 806 -139.74 132.50 45.16
C GLN A 806 -138.64 133.32 45.88
N ALA A 807 -137.84 134.09 45.14
CA ALA A 807 -136.77 134.90 45.70
C ALA A 807 -137.24 136.28 46.22
N LEU A 808 -136.51 136.85 47.18
CA LEU A 808 -136.60 138.28 47.55
C LEU A 808 -136.05 139.12 46.39
N LEU A 809 -136.89 139.98 45.82
CA LEU A 809 -136.56 140.77 44.62
C LEU A 809 -136.34 142.24 44.98
N TRP A 810 -135.39 142.86 44.29
CA TRP A 810 -135.09 144.29 44.40
C TRP A 810 -136.26 145.14 43.88
N ASN A 811 -136.72 146.12 44.67
CA ASN A 811 -137.79 147.03 44.27
C ASN A 811 -137.21 148.39 43.85
N GLN A 812 -137.10 148.60 42.54
CA GLN A 812 -136.45 149.76 41.94
C GLN A 812 -137.06 151.11 42.38
N SER A 813 -138.37 151.18 42.62
CA SER A 813 -139.05 152.41 43.05
C SER A 813 -138.95 152.69 44.56
N LYS A 814 -138.48 151.72 45.35
CA LYS A 814 -138.11 151.90 46.77
C LYS A 814 -136.59 151.96 47.00
N THR A 815 -135.78 151.66 45.99
CA THR A 815 -134.31 151.52 46.09
C THR A 815 -133.86 150.60 47.24
N ALA A 816 -134.61 149.53 47.49
CA ALA A 816 -134.37 148.57 48.56
C ALA A 816 -134.85 147.16 48.15
N TYR A 817 -134.35 146.14 48.85
CA TYR A 817 -134.96 144.81 48.81
C TYR A 817 -136.27 144.86 49.60
N ASP A 818 -137.37 144.55 48.93
CA ASP A 818 -138.71 144.70 49.48
C ASP A 818 -139.18 143.36 50.04
N ALA A 819 -139.33 143.28 51.35
CA ALA A 819 -139.78 142.08 52.05
C ALA A 819 -141.30 141.89 52.05
N SER A 820 -142.07 142.69 51.31
CA SER A 820 -143.54 142.52 51.21
C SER A 820 -143.95 141.38 50.27
N ASN A 821 -145.01 140.65 50.63
CA ASN A 821 -145.55 139.58 49.78
C ASN A 821 -146.25 140.18 48.55
N GLN A 822 -145.77 139.84 47.35
CA GLN A 822 -146.24 140.34 46.05
C GLN A 822 -147.72 140.06 45.73
N GLN A 823 -148.42 139.19 46.48
CA GLN A 823 -149.86 138.97 46.30
C GLN A 823 -150.76 139.81 47.24
N ASN A 824 -150.24 140.40 48.32
CA ASN A 824 -151.08 141.06 49.34
C ASN A 824 -150.40 142.18 50.17
N GLY A 825 -149.16 142.58 49.87
CA GLY A 825 -148.61 143.88 50.27
C GLY A 825 -148.23 144.07 51.75
N THR A 826 -148.22 143.00 52.56
CA THR A 826 -147.87 143.06 53.99
C THR A 826 -146.37 142.90 54.22
N GLU A 827 -145.79 143.77 55.06
CA GLU A 827 -144.38 143.72 55.48
C GLU A 827 -144.04 142.44 56.24
N GLN A 828 -142.90 141.80 55.92
CA GLN A 828 -142.43 140.59 56.60
C GLN A 828 -141.29 140.91 57.58
N LYS A 829 -141.25 140.18 58.70
CA LYS A 829 -140.16 140.26 59.67
C LYS A 829 -138.91 139.51 59.18
N ILE A 830 -137.76 140.16 59.19
CA ILE A 830 -136.45 139.48 59.14
C ILE A 830 -136.07 139.11 60.58
N THR A 831 -136.25 137.83 60.95
CA THR A 831 -135.89 137.28 62.27
C THR A 831 -134.90 136.13 62.11
N GLY A 832 -134.23 135.72 63.20
CA GLY A 832 -133.14 134.75 63.14
C GLY A 832 -131.77 135.38 62.87
N VAL A 833 -131.67 136.72 62.92
CA VAL A 833 -130.39 137.41 62.96
C VAL A 833 -129.88 137.37 64.39
N ALA A 834 -128.75 136.70 64.61
CA ALA A 834 -128.18 136.47 65.93
C ALA A 834 -127.55 137.76 66.49
N ALA A 835 -127.55 137.89 67.81
CA ALA A 835 -127.09 139.10 68.46
C ALA A 835 -125.56 139.23 68.43
N GLY A 836 -125.09 140.46 68.55
CA GLY A 836 -123.92 140.72 69.37
C GLY A 836 -123.90 142.15 69.91
N ASP A 837 -123.15 142.57 70.95
CA ASP A 837 -122.06 142.00 71.82
C ASP A 837 -120.66 142.73 71.75
N ILE A 838 -120.24 143.47 72.81
CA ILE A 838 -119.83 144.92 72.76
C ILE A 838 -118.45 145.36 73.42
N SER A 839 -117.43 145.92 72.69
CA SER A 839 -116.18 146.63 73.17
C SER A 839 -115.41 147.77 72.31
N ALA A 840 -115.89 148.38 71.18
CA ALA A 840 -115.37 149.52 70.33
C ALA A 840 -116.33 150.36 69.35
N PRO A 841 -116.06 151.64 68.98
CA PRO A 841 -117.14 152.61 68.62
C PRO A 841 -118.23 152.48 67.50
N ASN A 842 -118.31 151.55 66.53
CA ASN A 842 -119.33 151.64 65.43
C ASN A 842 -119.71 150.31 64.70
N SER A 843 -120.99 150.08 64.31
CA SER A 843 -121.53 148.70 64.14
C SER A 843 -122.53 148.35 63.02
N SER A 844 -122.30 147.23 62.27
CA SER A 844 -123.04 146.87 61.01
C SER A 844 -123.11 145.38 60.54
N GLU A 845 -123.15 144.36 61.40
CA GLU A 845 -124.13 143.28 61.13
C GLU A 845 -125.56 143.92 61.16
N VAL A 846 -126.67 143.16 61.09
CA VAL A 846 -127.71 143.46 62.12
C VAL A 846 -127.19 142.91 63.42
N VAL A 847 -126.22 143.66 63.90
CA VAL A 847 -125.98 143.80 65.30
C VAL A 847 -127.32 144.25 65.85
N ILE A 848 -127.57 143.91 67.10
CA ILE A 848 -128.45 144.78 67.88
C ILE A 848 -127.69 146.11 68.11
N GLY A 849 -127.96 146.88 69.15
CA GLY A 849 -127.19 148.12 69.40
C GLY A 849 -125.71 147.94 69.75
N ALA A 850 -124.97 146.95 69.21
CA ALA A 850 -123.72 146.51 69.81
C ALA A 850 -122.60 145.87 68.94
N GLN A 851 -122.70 144.65 68.37
CA GLN A 851 -121.56 143.69 68.25
C GLN A 851 -120.22 144.28 67.83
N LEU A 852 -120.21 145.13 66.82
CA LEU A 852 -118.98 145.64 66.26
C LEU A 852 -118.28 146.65 67.18
N TYR A 853 -118.83 146.84 68.38
CA TYR A 853 -118.02 147.13 69.56
C TYR A 853 -116.93 146.01 69.74
N THR A 854 -117.14 144.73 70.12
CA THR A 854 -116.04 143.95 70.77
C THR A 854 -114.78 143.74 69.95
N THR A 855 -114.94 143.48 68.66
CA THR A 855 -113.91 142.81 67.88
C THR A 855 -112.76 143.73 67.47
N ASN A 856 -113.00 145.04 67.32
CA ASN A 856 -112.00 145.96 66.75
C ASN A 856 -110.82 146.29 67.69
N SER A 857 -110.91 146.01 69.00
CA SER A 857 -109.84 146.34 69.96
C SER A 857 -108.78 145.24 70.09
N VAL A 858 -109.15 143.95 69.99
CA VAL A 858 -108.23 142.83 70.25
C VAL A 858 -107.49 142.36 68.98
N LEU A 859 -108.10 142.42 67.81
CA LEU A 859 -107.56 141.80 66.59
C LEU A 859 -106.31 142.51 66.03
N ASN A 860 -106.18 143.84 66.23
CA ASN A 860 -104.98 144.57 65.82
C ASN A 860 -103.72 144.17 66.62
N SER A 861 -103.86 143.67 67.86
CA SER A 861 -102.73 143.09 68.61
C SER A 861 -102.34 141.70 68.10
N LEU A 862 -103.28 140.91 67.56
CA LEU A 862 -103.01 139.58 67.01
C LEU A 862 -102.30 139.66 65.64
N SER A 863 -102.64 140.66 64.82
CA SER A 863 -101.98 140.90 63.52
C SER A 863 -100.47 141.20 63.67
N SER A 864 -100.05 141.79 64.79
CA SER A 864 -98.63 142.05 65.08
C SER A 864 -97.84 140.84 65.60
N SER A 865 -98.48 139.84 66.22
CA SER A 865 -97.75 138.69 66.79
C SER A 865 -97.35 137.65 65.74
N THR A 866 -98.18 137.40 64.72
CA THR A 866 -97.85 136.42 63.66
C THR A 866 -96.71 136.93 62.76
N LEU A 867 -96.55 138.25 62.65
CA LEU A 867 -95.39 138.89 62.02
C LEU A 867 -94.08 138.67 62.82
N SER A 868 -94.16 138.25 64.09
CA SER A 868 -93.02 138.16 65.01
C SER A 868 -92.25 136.83 64.97
N SER A 869 -92.88 135.72 64.57
CA SER A 869 -92.27 134.37 64.65
C SER A 869 -92.28 133.56 63.35
N THR A 870 -92.37 134.26 62.23
CA THR A 870 -91.53 133.94 61.05
C THR A 870 -90.04 133.88 61.44
N ASN A 871 -89.62 134.49 62.57
CA ASN A 871 -88.34 134.24 63.24
C ASN A 871 -88.12 132.78 63.70
N SER A 872 -89.16 131.96 63.93
CA SER A 872 -89.01 130.52 64.26
C SER A 872 -88.72 129.64 63.04
N LEU A 873 -88.69 130.22 61.83
CA LEU A 873 -88.01 129.61 60.68
C LEU A 873 -86.50 129.44 60.95
N SER A 874 -85.95 130.15 61.95
CA SER A 874 -84.60 129.98 62.53
C SER A 874 -84.50 128.87 63.58
N THR A 875 -85.61 128.25 64.00
CA THR A 875 -85.66 127.05 64.86
C THR A 875 -86.21 125.87 64.06
N ALA A 876 -85.83 125.78 62.78
CA ALA A 876 -84.63 125.02 62.39
C ALA A 876 -85.05 123.58 61.99
N LEU A 877 -84.60 123.06 60.85
CA LEU A 877 -83.19 122.78 60.56
C LEU A 877 -82.59 121.81 61.61
N ASP A 878 -82.79 122.04 62.91
CA ASP A 878 -82.67 121.04 64.00
C ASP A 878 -83.70 119.92 63.88
N SER A 879 -84.98 120.23 63.62
CA SER A 879 -86.04 119.20 63.62
C SER A 879 -86.03 118.35 62.35
N THR A 880 -85.65 118.95 61.21
CA THR A 880 -85.34 118.20 59.99
C THR A 880 -84.14 117.28 60.21
N SER A 881 -83.11 117.77 60.92
CA SER A 881 -81.99 116.93 61.37
C SER A 881 -82.45 115.82 62.31
N LYS A 882 -83.43 116.06 63.19
CA LYS A 882 -83.97 115.07 64.14
C LYS A 882 -84.81 113.98 63.47
N SER A 883 -85.67 114.30 62.50
CA SER A 883 -86.45 113.31 61.76
C SER A 883 -85.59 112.48 60.79
N ILE A 884 -84.59 113.13 60.17
CA ILE A 884 -83.52 112.42 59.48
C ILE A 884 -82.77 111.52 60.46
N LEU A 885 -82.46 111.97 61.69
CA LEU A 885 -81.89 111.14 62.75
C LEU A 885 -82.81 109.98 63.18
N ASP A 886 -84.13 110.13 63.18
CA ASP A 886 -85.06 109.11 63.67
C ASP A 886 -85.30 108.00 62.62
N LYS A 887 -85.31 108.33 61.31
CA LYS A 887 -85.29 107.29 60.26
C LYS A 887 -83.89 106.76 59.97
N PHE A 888 -82.85 107.60 60.08
CA PHE A 888 -81.47 107.12 60.17
C PHE A 888 -81.30 106.20 61.38
N ASN A 889 -81.95 106.45 62.53
CA ASN A 889 -82.02 105.50 63.66
C ASN A 889 -82.69 104.19 63.28
N SER A 890 -83.70 104.19 62.39
CA SER A 890 -84.34 102.95 61.93
C SER A 890 -83.46 102.15 60.96
N ASP A 891 -82.84 102.82 60.01
CA ASP A 891 -81.91 102.21 59.05
C ASP A 891 -80.59 101.81 59.75
N VAL A 892 -80.19 102.56 60.79
CA VAL A 892 -79.16 102.19 61.78
C VAL A 892 -79.64 101.04 62.64
N GLN A 893 -80.87 100.96 63.16
CA GLN A 893 -81.29 99.82 64.00
C GLN A 893 -81.25 98.50 63.20
N SER A 894 -81.65 98.54 61.92
CA SER A 894 -81.54 97.38 61.02
C SER A 894 -80.08 97.06 60.69
N SER A 895 -79.29 98.07 60.28
CA SER A 895 -77.86 97.87 60.01
C SER A 895 -77.06 97.51 61.26
N GLN A 896 -77.51 97.92 62.45
CA GLN A 896 -76.93 97.60 63.75
C GLN A 896 -77.25 96.16 64.12
N ASN A 897 -78.38 95.59 63.69
CA ASN A 897 -78.64 94.16 63.84
C ASN A 897 -77.68 93.34 62.95
N ASP A 898 -77.48 93.75 61.70
CA ASP A 898 -76.56 93.07 60.78
C ASP A 898 -75.07 93.28 61.16
N ILE A 899 -74.71 94.49 61.60
CA ILE A 899 -73.39 94.82 62.16
C ILE A 899 -73.17 94.14 63.52
N THR A 900 -74.22 93.86 64.30
CA THR A 900 -74.11 93.04 65.53
C THR A 900 -73.90 91.57 65.20
N ALA A 901 -74.54 91.04 64.15
CA ALA A 901 -74.28 89.69 63.64
C ALA A 901 -72.84 89.54 63.09
N LEU A 902 -72.31 90.56 62.40
CA LEU A 902 -70.93 90.56 61.88
C LEU A 902 -69.86 90.91 62.94
N LYS A 903 -70.14 91.77 63.93
CA LYS A 903 -69.21 92.09 65.03
C LYS A 903 -68.94 90.92 65.96
N ASN A 904 -69.90 89.99 66.08
CA ASN A 904 -69.83 88.91 67.06
C ASN A 904 -69.06 87.67 66.59
N ASN A 905 -68.79 87.52 65.29
CA ASN A 905 -68.24 86.29 64.70
C ASN A 905 -66.96 86.46 63.84
N ALA A 906 -66.36 87.65 63.78
CA ALA A 906 -65.15 87.90 62.99
C ALA A 906 -64.08 88.69 63.79
N LEU A 907 -62.82 88.25 63.70
CA LEU A 907 -61.66 88.99 64.23
C LEU A 907 -61.40 90.23 63.37
N GLN A 908 -61.28 91.40 64.00
CA GLN A 908 -61.18 92.69 63.30
C GLN A 908 -59.82 93.37 63.53
N TRP A 909 -59.29 93.99 62.47
CA TRP A 909 -58.05 94.75 62.50
C TRP A 909 -58.22 96.02 63.35
N ASN A 910 -57.41 96.15 64.40
CA ASN A 910 -57.37 97.32 65.28
C ASN A 910 -56.15 98.18 64.91
N SER A 911 -56.41 99.24 64.15
CA SER A 911 -55.40 100.16 63.61
C SER A 911 -54.69 101.03 64.66
N ASN A 912 -55.16 101.06 65.91
CA ASN A 912 -54.51 101.83 66.98
C ASN A 912 -53.38 101.04 67.67
N VAL A 913 -53.32 99.73 67.44
CA VAL A 913 -52.21 98.84 67.82
C VAL A 913 -51.63 98.06 66.62
N ASN A 914 -52.10 98.36 65.39
CA ASN A 914 -51.74 97.68 64.14
C ASN A 914 -51.78 96.14 64.21
N ALA A 915 -52.81 95.59 64.88
CA ALA A 915 -52.98 94.15 65.06
C ALA A 915 -54.47 93.76 65.10
N TYR A 916 -54.79 92.49 64.84
CA TYR A 916 -56.17 91.99 64.98
C TYR A 916 -56.56 91.82 66.46
N ASP A 917 -57.71 92.39 66.86
CA ASP A 917 -58.18 92.43 68.24
C ASP A 917 -59.25 91.36 68.50
N ALA A 918 -58.97 90.47 69.46
CA ALA A 918 -59.80 89.32 69.81
C ALA A 918 -60.77 89.53 70.98
N LYS A 919 -60.88 90.76 71.53
CA LYS A 919 -61.92 91.17 72.49
C LYS A 919 -62.20 90.15 73.61
N ASN A 920 -61.13 89.70 74.28
CA ASN A 920 -61.15 88.74 75.39
C ASN A 920 -61.72 87.33 75.09
N GLN A 921 -61.79 86.91 73.82
CA GLN A 921 -61.98 85.50 73.49
C GLN A 921 -60.63 84.75 73.49
N ARG A 922 -60.61 83.48 73.93
CA ARG A 922 -59.38 82.66 73.95
C ARG A 922 -58.99 82.25 72.52
N ILE A 923 -57.92 82.87 72.00
CA ILE A 923 -57.22 82.33 70.82
C ILE A 923 -56.46 81.06 71.26
N THR A 924 -56.76 79.92 70.65
CA THR A 924 -56.13 78.62 70.95
C THR A 924 -55.37 78.07 69.73
N ASN A 925 -54.40 77.17 69.95
CA ASN A 925 -53.43 76.69 68.93
C ASN A 925 -52.48 77.78 68.38
N VAL A 926 -51.94 78.63 69.26
CA VAL A 926 -50.85 79.56 68.95
C VAL A 926 -49.51 78.96 69.44
N LYS A 927 -48.43 79.17 68.66
CA LYS A 927 -47.07 78.69 68.97
C LYS A 927 -46.34 79.69 69.90
N ASP A 928 -45.47 79.20 70.78
CA ASP A 928 -44.60 80.06 71.63
C ASP A 928 -43.78 81.00 70.71
N GLY A 929 -43.89 82.32 70.93
CA GLY A 929 -43.31 83.39 70.09
C GLY A 929 -41.90 83.80 70.52
N ASP A 930 -41.11 84.36 69.60
CA ASP A 930 -39.75 84.82 69.93
C ASP A 930 -39.76 86.04 70.90
N LEU A 931 -38.74 86.16 71.75
CA LEU A 931 -38.65 87.17 72.84
C LEU A 931 -37.52 88.20 72.63
N GLY A 932 -36.95 88.26 71.41
CA GLY A 932 -35.97 89.28 71.02
C GLY A 932 -36.57 90.69 70.87
N GLU A 933 -35.72 91.72 70.98
CA GLU A 933 -36.10 93.16 71.05
C GLU A 933 -36.85 93.69 69.81
N SER A 934 -36.87 92.94 68.70
CA SER A 934 -37.57 93.24 67.45
C SER A 934 -38.63 92.19 67.06
N SER A 935 -39.01 91.28 67.97
CA SER A 935 -40.02 90.26 67.72
C SER A 935 -41.43 90.85 67.65
N THR A 936 -42.25 90.32 66.74
CA THR A 936 -43.67 90.68 66.57
C THR A 936 -44.61 89.48 66.77
N ASP A 937 -44.11 88.38 67.33
CA ASP A 937 -44.89 87.16 67.57
C ASP A 937 -45.86 87.30 68.76
N VAL A 938 -46.98 86.56 68.71
CA VAL A 938 -47.96 86.52 69.80
C VAL A 938 -47.50 85.54 70.89
N VAL A 939 -47.10 86.06 72.05
CA VAL A 939 -46.67 85.23 73.19
C VAL A 939 -47.83 84.43 73.80
N THR A 940 -47.57 83.18 74.16
CA THR A 940 -48.59 82.30 74.75
C THR A 940 -48.71 82.49 76.26
N GLY A 941 -49.82 82.04 76.85
CA GLY A 941 -49.99 82.03 78.31
C GLY A 941 -48.93 81.22 79.08
N LYS A 942 -48.23 80.30 78.40
CA LYS A 942 -47.10 79.54 78.94
C LYS A 942 -45.84 80.40 79.11
N GLN A 943 -45.60 81.35 78.20
CA GLN A 943 -44.49 82.29 78.28
C GLN A 943 -44.76 83.37 79.32
N LEU A 944 -46.01 83.85 79.42
CA LEU A 944 -46.43 84.83 80.43
C LEU A 944 -46.39 84.26 81.85
N TYR A 945 -46.71 82.97 82.03
CA TYR A 945 -46.59 82.28 83.32
C TYR A 945 -45.13 82.23 83.84
N SER A 946 -44.16 81.98 82.95
CA SER A 946 -42.73 82.01 83.29
C SER A 946 -42.23 83.39 83.75
N ILE A 947 -42.82 84.48 83.24
CA ILE A 947 -42.52 85.86 83.66
C ILE A 947 -43.22 86.21 84.98
N SER A 948 -44.44 85.70 85.19
CA SER A 948 -45.14 85.82 86.48
C SER A 948 -44.35 85.17 87.62
N SER A 949 -43.83 83.96 87.41
CA SER A 949 -43.03 83.24 88.42
C SER A 949 -41.67 83.90 88.71
N SER A 950 -41.02 84.55 87.74
CA SER A 950 -39.76 85.25 87.97
C SER A 950 -39.92 86.62 88.64
N THR A 951 -41.05 87.29 88.40
CA THR A 951 -41.36 88.60 89.02
C THR A 951 -41.76 88.45 90.49
N GLU A 952 -42.49 87.40 90.85
CA GLU A 952 -42.83 87.09 92.24
C GLU A 952 -41.57 86.75 93.08
N LEU A 953 -40.63 86.00 92.50
CA LEU A 953 -39.29 85.77 93.09
C LEU A 953 -38.47 87.07 93.22
N SER A 954 -38.61 88.01 92.29
CA SER A 954 -37.88 89.29 92.31
C SER A 954 -38.46 90.28 93.34
N LEU A 955 -39.78 90.30 93.53
CA LEU A 955 -40.44 91.08 94.59
C LEU A 955 -40.16 90.51 95.99
N GLN A 956 -40.09 89.17 96.14
CA GLN A 956 -39.61 88.55 97.36
C GLN A 956 -38.13 88.86 97.63
N SER A 957 -37.27 88.89 96.60
CA SER A 957 -35.85 89.26 96.73
C SER A 957 -35.64 90.74 97.13
N LEU A 958 -36.49 91.64 96.64
CA LEU A 958 -36.44 93.06 97.04
C LEU A 958 -36.95 93.28 98.47
N SER A 959 -38.02 92.57 98.88
CA SER A 959 -38.47 92.53 100.28
C SER A 959 -37.36 91.99 101.21
N SER A 960 -36.66 90.94 100.78
CA SER A 960 -35.53 90.34 101.51
C SER A 960 -34.32 91.27 101.64
N SER A 961 -34.15 92.21 100.71
CA SER A 961 -33.05 93.18 100.73
C SER A 961 -33.33 94.41 101.61
N LEU A 962 -34.60 94.68 101.95
CA LEU A 962 -34.99 95.83 102.76
C LEU A 962 -35.03 95.54 104.27
N ASP A 963 -35.22 94.27 104.66
CA ASP A 963 -35.13 93.82 106.07
C ASP A 963 -33.68 93.65 106.57
N GLY A 964 -32.67 93.83 105.70
CA GLY A 964 -31.25 93.58 105.98
C GLY A 964 -30.51 94.63 106.82
N LEU A 965 -31.20 95.62 107.39
CA LEU A 965 -30.58 96.70 108.18
C LEU A 965 -30.33 96.25 109.64
N SER A 966 -29.44 95.28 109.83
CA SER A 966 -28.87 94.97 111.15
C SER A 966 -27.38 94.60 111.10
N ALA A 967 -26.60 95.29 111.94
CA ALA A 967 -25.23 95.00 112.36
C ALA A 967 -24.09 94.99 111.30
N THR A 968 -23.15 95.93 111.51
CA THR A 968 -21.71 95.93 111.10
C THR A 968 -21.34 95.99 109.61
N GLY A 969 -20.73 97.12 109.19
CA GLY A 969 -20.15 97.26 107.84
C GLY A 969 -19.50 98.61 107.52
N LEU A 970 -18.67 99.16 108.42
CA LEU A 970 -17.93 100.41 108.17
C LEU A 970 -16.53 100.11 107.60
N LYS A 971 -16.38 100.10 106.27
CA LYS A 971 -15.11 100.37 105.55
C LYS A 971 -15.29 100.55 104.05
#